data_AF-J9GZ51-F1
#
_entry.id   AF-J9GZ51-F1
#
_cell.length_a   1.000
_cell.length_b   1.000
_cell.length_c   1.000
_cell.angle_alpha   90.00
_cell.angle_beta   90.00
_cell.angle_gamma   90.00
#
_symmetry.space_group_name_H-M   'P 1'
#
loop_
_entity.id
_entity.type
_entity.pdbx_description
1 polymer ?
#
loop_
_entity_poly.entity_id
_entity_poly.type
_entity_poly.pdbx_seq_one_letter_code
_entity_poly.pdbx_strand_id
1 'polypeptide(L)'
;MIEALTPTGVIRAAQTLQQLAEGYEEGKEAFEALTLTDWPAFKVRGYMHDVGRSFIAYDEIKKQIDLFARFKVNVFHWHLTDYTGWRFEVKAFPQLTAAENNIRQPGSYYTQEQCRELVAYAAERGVTVIPEIDMPGHSHVFQKAMGYDMQTDQGVAALKQILDEAADVFQGVPYIHIGGDEVRITYPQFMETMSKYVRDKGLKVVLWNRLVAGPPTASICDLTQMWATSGQVVKGLPNIDCRYNYTNHFDVYADLVGIYKSNIYYERQGTPEVAGTISAAWNDTKTRTDADIVCQNNIYANILASAERAWCGGGEQYIEKGGTTLPNSGKEYEEFADFERRFLFHKAHSLKNEPIAYVKQTNVRWRITDPFPNDGNNALALPPETSDAEVLPTSFEYKGKTYATRIATGAGIYLRHIWHPTVPSFFTSPTNNQTAYAWTYVYSPVEQDAGAQIEFYTYSRSGNEKGPKAGAWDRRGSKVWLNGIEIAAPKWEQPEANIQQNHATQGLTNENLTARDVVKVHLRKGWNKVFLRLPHVNSGGTARDKWQFTFVLTDLSGKQALNGIVYSPNKCIDEAADQLASRIDEISHYLEARYSEELGFYPAALALPLRKQLEQVRGTLQDSLSAAEREAQRNQLDEAFRTLQEGEATASLNMPKVSQQTERHGYSFCTPLRGNRYPTAKGANQPLVGETTFQPQGGTWLFRLREDGAFDIENASSGLFISPDSPNNQALRTVTEVPRQGWTLKPANELGYFIITSGTAQFNQTNNGGQGFQIYNWGWGNEYFRHGM
;
A
#
# COMPACT_ATOMS: atom_id res chain seq x y z
N MET A 1 28.50 29.74 -12.33
CA MET A 1 29.26 28.88 -13.27
C MET A 1 28.61 27.50 -13.23
N ILE A 2 28.32 26.88 -14.38
CA ILE A 2 27.81 25.50 -14.44
C ILE A 2 28.93 24.61 -14.98
N GLU A 3 29.30 23.59 -14.22
CA GLU A 3 30.25 22.55 -14.64
C GLU A 3 29.50 21.23 -14.75
N ALA A 4 29.64 20.54 -15.89
CA ALA A 4 28.96 19.28 -16.15
C ALA A 4 29.78 18.39 -17.07
N LEU A 5 29.70 17.07 -16.86
CA LEU A 5 30.41 16.07 -17.67
C LEU A 5 29.81 15.89 -19.08
N THR A 6 28.53 16.23 -19.25
CA THR A 6 27.78 16.03 -20.50
C THR A 6 26.80 17.19 -20.73
N PRO A 7 26.33 17.40 -21.99
CA PRO A 7 25.26 18.35 -22.27
C PRO A 7 24.00 18.11 -21.43
N THR A 8 23.65 16.85 -21.15
CA THR A 8 22.53 16.51 -20.26
C THR A 8 22.70 17.09 -18.87
N GLY A 9 23.92 17.11 -18.32
CA GLY A 9 24.20 17.74 -17.02
C GLY A 9 23.93 19.25 -17.04
N VAL A 10 24.26 19.93 -18.15
CA VAL A 10 23.92 21.35 -18.33
C VAL A 10 22.41 21.57 -18.37
N ILE A 11 21.67 20.73 -19.11
CA ILE A 11 20.19 20.79 -19.15
C ILE A 11 19.61 20.64 -17.73
N ARG A 12 20.10 19.67 -16.94
CA ARG A 12 19.59 19.45 -15.57
C ARG A 12 19.97 20.56 -14.59
N ALA A 13 21.17 21.11 -14.71
CA ALA A 13 21.59 22.28 -13.92
C ALA A 13 20.73 23.51 -14.26
N ALA A 14 20.38 23.70 -15.54
CA ALA A 14 19.46 24.76 -15.97
C ALA A 14 18.06 24.58 -15.36
N GLN A 15 17.57 23.35 -15.17
CA GLN A 15 16.30 23.13 -14.48
C GLN A 15 16.35 23.52 -13.00
N THR A 16 17.42 23.16 -12.28
CA THR A 16 17.61 23.63 -10.89
C THR A 16 17.65 25.16 -10.84
N LEU A 17 18.40 25.80 -11.76
CA LEU A 17 18.47 27.26 -11.83
C LEU A 17 17.09 27.88 -12.11
N GLN A 18 16.29 27.27 -12.98
CA GLN A 18 14.95 27.74 -13.27
C GLN A 18 14.03 27.62 -12.05
N GLN A 19 14.14 26.55 -11.25
CA GLN A 19 13.39 26.42 -10.00
C GLN A 19 13.83 27.48 -8.97
N LEU A 20 15.13 27.73 -8.83
CA LEU A 20 15.64 28.81 -7.97
C LEU A 20 15.15 30.20 -8.44
N ALA A 21 15.01 30.40 -9.75
CA ALA A 21 14.51 31.64 -10.33
C ALA A 21 13.01 31.89 -10.07
N GLU A 22 12.24 30.88 -9.67
CA GLU A 22 10.82 31.06 -9.29
C GLU A 22 10.68 31.92 -8.03
N GLY A 23 11.74 32.03 -7.22
CA GLY A 23 11.74 32.77 -5.96
C GLY A 23 10.87 32.12 -4.88
N TYR A 24 10.93 32.68 -3.67
CA TYR A 24 10.15 32.18 -2.53
C TYR A 24 8.90 33.03 -2.24
N GLU A 25 8.92 34.29 -2.69
CA GLU A 25 7.87 35.28 -2.49
C GLU A 25 7.58 36.01 -3.81
N GLU A 26 6.30 36.18 -4.15
CA GLU A 26 5.86 36.89 -5.36
C GLU A 26 6.37 38.35 -5.35
N GLY A 27 7.06 38.77 -6.41
CA GLY A 27 7.63 40.11 -6.54
C GLY A 27 8.96 40.32 -5.81
N LYS A 28 9.59 39.26 -5.30
CA LYS A 28 10.96 39.27 -4.73
C LYS A 28 11.84 38.18 -5.35
N GLU A 29 11.80 38.05 -6.67
CA GLU A 29 12.59 37.08 -7.41
C GLU A 29 14.09 37.41 -7.25
N ALA A 30 14.82 36.54 -6.55
CA ALA A 30 16.25 36.67 -6.32
C ALA A 30 16.93 35.31 -6.34
N PHE A 31 18.17 35.25 -6.85
CA PHE A 31 18.99 34.05 -6.78
C PHE A 31 19.77 34.02 -5.47
N GLU A 32 19.56 32.97 -4.67
CA GLU A 32 20.46 32.68 -3.57
C GLU A 32 21.86 32.33 -4.10
N ALA A 33 22.89 32.94 -3.51
CA ALA A 33 24.27 32.60 -3.81
C ALA A 33 24.62 31.28 -3.10
N LEU A 34 24.76 30.21 -3.86
CA LEU A 34 24.97 28.86 -3.34
C LEU A 34 25.89 28.02 -4.24
N THR A 35 26.42 26.94 -3.66
CA THR A 35 27.18 25.90 -4.38
C THR A 35 26.42 24.58 -4.25
N LEU A 36 26.15 23.92 -5.37
CA LEU A 36 25.46 22.62 -5.41
C LEU A 36 26.28 21.61 -6.21
N THR A 37 26.33 20.40 -5.68
CA THR A 37 26.77 19.21 -6.42
C THR A 37 25.60 18.25 -6.44
N ASP A 38 25.11 17.90 -7.63
CA ASP A 38 23.85 17.18 -7.80
C ASP A 38 23.98 16.12 -8.92
N TRP A 39 23.49 14.90 -8.67
CA TRP A 39 23.52 13.79 -9.61
C TRP A 39 22.41 12.77 -9.31
N PRO A 40 21.91 12.03 -10.32
CA PRO A 40 20.85 11.06 -10.10
C PRO A 40 21.36 9.75 -9.48
N ALA A 41 20.61 9.20 -8.53
CA ALA A 41 20.83 7.86 -7.98
C ALA A 41 20.49 6.75 -8.98
N PHE A 42 19.46 6.95 -9.82
CA PHE A 42 19.03 5.99 -10.85
C PHE A 42 19.08 6.58 -12.26
N LYS A 43 19.41 5.73 -13.24
CA LYS A 43 19.54 6.14 -14.65
C LYS A 43 18.19 6.45 -15.29
N VAL A 44 17.16 5.71 -14.93
CA VAL A 44 15.80 5.81 -15.50
C VAL A 44 14.84 6.43 -14.49
N ARG A 45 14.18 7.52 -14.90
CA ARG A 45 13.17 8.25 -14.14
C ARG A 45 12.11 8.66 -15.15
N GLY A 46 11.07 7.85 -15.29
CA GLY A 46 10.15 8.02 -16.40
C GLY A 46 8.68 7.93 -16.05
N TYR A 47 7.90 8.19 -17.07
CA TYR A 47 6.46 7.99 -17.07
C TYR A 47 6.03 7.38 -18.39
N MET A 48 4.91 6.68 -18.36
CA MET A 48 4.31 6.06 -19.53
C MET A 48 2.90 6.59 -19.74
N HIS A 49 2.57 6.88 -20.99
CA HIS A 49 1.18 7.03 -21.43
C HIS A 49 0.76 5.93 -22.39
N ASP A 50 -0.40 5.37 -22.07
CA ASP A 50 -1.12 4.45 -22.93
C ASP A 50 -2.07 5.17 -23.87
N VAL A 51 -1.55 5.50 -25.05
CA VAL A 51 -2.33 6.16 -26.09
C VAL A 51 -3.04 5.17 -27.02
N GLY A 52 -2.65 3.89 -26.97
CA GLY A 52 -3.32 2.77 -27.62
C GLY A 52 -4.76 2.61 -27.13
N ARG A 53 -4.99 2.64 -25.81
CA ARG A 53 -6.37 2.62 -25.27
C ARG A 53 -7.11 3.95 -25.38
N SER A 54 -6.49 5.06 -25.00
CA SER A 54 -7.12 6.38 -25.11
C SER A 54 -6.14 7.39 -25.67
N PHE A 55 -6.47 7.96 -26.83
CA PHE A 55 -5.65 8.99 -27.47
C PHE A 55 -5.50 10.21 -26.55
N ILE A 56 -4.30 10.77 -26.52
CA ILE A 56 -3.97 12.02 -25.82
C ILE A 56 -3.55 13.03 -26.88
N ALA A 57 -4.03 14.26 -26.79
CA ALA A 57 -3.68 15.30 -27.75
C ALA A 57 -2.15 15.50 -27.81
N TYR A 58 -1.63 15.73 -29.02
CA TYR A 58 -0.19 15.91 -29.24
C TYR A 58 0.40 17.05 -28.38
N ASP A 59 -0.31 18.17 -28.30
CA ASP A 59 0.13 19.32 -27.50
C ASP A 59 0.13 19.04 -26.00
N GLU A 60 -0.77 18.18 -25.51
CA GLU A 60 -0.78 17.74 -24.11
C GLU A 60 0.46 16.89 -23.79
N ILE A 61 0.87 16.00 -24.71
CA ILE A 61 2.11 15.22 -24.57
C ILE A 61 3.32 16.15 -24.51
N LYS A 62 3.42 17.14 -25.41
CA LYS A 62 4.52 18.12 -25.40
C LYS A 62 4.57 18.93 -24.11
N LYS A 63 3.41 19.44 -23.67
CA LYS A 63 3.29 20.18 -22.40
C LYS A 63 3.76 19.33 -21.22
N GLN A 64 3.39 18.06 -21.16
CA GLN A 64 3.82 17.17 -20.09
C GLN A 64 5.33 16.89 -20.13
N ILE A 65 5.91 16.69 -21.31
CA ILE A 65 7.38 16.56 -21.47
C ILE A 65 8.08 17.81 -20.94
N ASP A 66 7.58 19.01 -21.26
CA ASP A 66 8.11 20.28 -20.73
C ASP A 66 8.09 20.27 -19.21
N LEU A 67 6.91 20.05 -18.62
CA LEU A 67 6.71 20.14 -17.17
C LEU A 67 7.52 19.09 -16.43
N PHE A 68 7.52 17.84 -16.88
CA PHE A 68 8.27 16.76 -16.23
C PHE A 68 9.79 16.92 -16.37
N ALA A 69 10.28 17.45 -17.50
CA ALA A 69 11.71 17.71 -17.67
C ALA A 69 12.24 18.69 -16.62
N ARG A 70 11.43 19.66 -16.16
CA ARG A 70 11.77 20.59 -15.07
C ARG A 70 12.11 19.88 -13.76
N PHE A 71 11.56 18.69 -13.55
CA PHE A 71 11.80 17.85 -12.38
C PHE A 71 12.75 16.69 -12.67
N LYS A 72 13.56 16.83 -13.73
CA LYS A 72 14.63 15.89 -14.08
C LYS A 72 14.16 14.49 -14.47
N VAL A 73 12.87 14.32 -14.77
CA VAL A 73 12.32 13.16 -15.49
C VAL A 73 13.02 13.07 -16.84
N ASN A 74 13.39 11.87 -17.26
CA ASN A 74 14.24 11.65 -18.45
C ASN A 74 13.77 10.56 -19.39
N VAL A 75 12.67 9.88 -19.10
CA VAL A 75 12.11 8.88 -20.01
C VAL A 75 10.61 9.11 -20.18
N PHE A 76 10.17 9.17 -21.43
CA PHE A 76 8.77 9.10 -21.81
C PHE A 76 8.54 7.80 -22.59
N HIS A 77 7.83 6.85 -21.99
CA HIS A 77 7.43 5.61 -22.65
C HIS A 77 6.06 5.82 -23.31
N TRP A 78 6.05 5.69 -24.63
CA TRP A 78 4.89 6.00 -25.46
C TRP A 78 4.26 4.72 -26.01
N HIS A 79 3.20 4.25 -25.36
CA HIS A 79 2.51 3.02 -25.74
C HIS A 79 1.49 3.28 -26.86
N LEU A 80 1.92 3.08 -28.12
CA LEU A 80 1.25 3.58 -29.32
C LEU A 80 0.16 2.65 -29.88
N THR A 81 0.17 1.38 -29.52
CA THR A 81 -0.69 0.36 -30.14
C THR A 81 -1.29 -0.56 -29.09
N ASP A 82 -2.60 -0.76 -29.13
CA ASP A 82 -3.30 -1.70 -28.26
C ASP A 82 -4.56 -2.28 -28.94
N TYR A 83 -5.26 -3.19 -28.26
CA TYR A 83 -6.56 -3.75 -28.59
C TYR A 83 -7.56 -2.72 -29.16
N THR A 84 -7.63 -1.49 -28.62
CA THR A 84 -8.64 -0.52 -29.07
C THR A 84 -8.19 0.46 -30.13
N GLY A 85 -6.88 0.63 -30.30
CA GLY A 85 -6.37 1.75 -31.08
C GLY A 85 -4.94 1.52 -31.55
N TRP A 86 -4.69 1.87 -32.82
CA TRP A 86 -3.37 1.96 -33.40
C TRP A 86 -3.07 3.43 -33.69
N ARG A 87 -2.06 4.01 -33.03
CA ARG A 87 -1.79 5.46 -33.06
C ARG A 87 -0.57 5.87 -33.85
N PHE A 88 0.21 4.94 -34.38
CA PHE A 88 1.38 5.25 -35.19
C PHE A 88 1.02 5.23 -36.68
N GLU A 89 1.26 6.33 -37.40
CA GLU A 89 1.08 6.33 -38.87
C GLU A 89 2.10 5.41 -39.56
N VAL A 90 1.58 4.44 -40.32
CA VAL A 90 2.38 3.56 -41.18
C VAL A 90 1.94 3.79 -42.62
N LYS A 91 2.80 4.42 -43.43
CA LYS A 91 2.48 4.83 -44.80
C LYS A 91 2.22 3.62 -45.70
N ALA A 92 2.88 2.50 -45.45
CA ALA A 92 2.61 1.24 -46.14
C ALA A 92 1.24 0.63 -45.81
N PHE A 93 0.70 0.92 -44.62
CA PHE A 93 -0.51 0.31 -44.08
C PHE A 93 -1.47 1.37 -43.50
N PRO A 94 -1.99 2.30 -44.32
CA PRO A 94 -2.88 3.37 -43.86
C PRO A 94 -4.17 2.85 -43.21
N GLN A 95 -4.55 1.59 -43.50
CA GLN A 95 -5.68 0.93 -42.86
C GLN A 95 -5.53 0.76 -41.34
N LEU A 96 -4.32 0.76 -40.78
CA LEU A 96 -4.09 0.61 -39.33
C LEU A 96 -4.66 1.81 -38.56
N THR A 97 -4.51 3.02 -39.10
CA THR A 97 -5.00 4.26 -38.50
C THR A 97 -6.39 4.69 -39.01
N ALA A 98 -6.97 3.91 -39.93
CA ALA A 98 -8.30 4.19 -40.48
C ALA A 98 -9.40 4.09 -39.41
N ALA A 99 -10.37 4.99 -39.49
CA ALA A 99 -11.40 5.17 -38.47
C ALA A 99 -12.23 3.90 -38.23
N GLU A 100 -12.53 3.15 -39.28
CA GLU A 100 -13.31 1.91 -39.27
C GLU A 100 -12.66 0.77 -38.48
N ASN A 101 -11.33 0.77 -38.31
CA ASN A 101 -10.59 -0.29 -37.64
C ASN A 101 -10.34 -0.01 -36.15
N ASN A 102 -10.48 1.24 -35.72
CA ASN A 102 -10.20 1.69 -34.36
C ASN A 102 -11.48 1.74 -33.52
N ILE A 103 -11.42 1.32 -32.25
CA ILE A 103 -12.58 1.24 -31.34
C ILE A 103 -12.78 2.56 -30.59
N ARG A 104 -11.73 3.11 -29.98
CA ARG A 104 -11.77 4.37 -29.22
C ARG A 104 -11.12 5.50 -30.02
N GLN A 105 -11.74 6.68 -30.01
CA GLN A 105 -11.32 7.87 -30.78
C GLN A 105 -10.92 7.49 -32.23
N PRO A 106 -11.86 6.98 -33.04
CA PRO A 106 -11.56 6.47 -34.38
C PRO A 106 -10.96 7.59 -35.26
N GLY A 107 -9.90 7.25 -36.01
CA GLY A 107 -9.19 8.18 -36.88
C GLY A 107 -8.20 9.10 -36.15
N SER A 108 -8.05 9.01 -34.83
CA SER A 108 -7.02 9.72 -34.08
C SER A 108 -5.71 8.92 -34.05
N TYR A 109 -4.63 9.50 -34.55
CA TYR A 109 -3.28 8.93 -34.58
C TYR A 109 -2.25 10.08 -34.66
N TYR A 110 -0.96 9.75 -34.47
CA TYR A 110 0.15 10.68 -34.66
C TYR A 110 0.79 10.44 -36.02
N THR A 111 1.00 11.51 -36.77
CA THR A 111 1.71 11.42 -38.05
C THR A 111 3.19 11.12 -37.81
N GLN A 112 3.86 10.59 -38.82
CA GLN A 112 5.30 10.35 -38.74
C GLN A 112 6.08 11.63 -38.48
N GLU A 113 5.63 12.76 -39.02
CA GLU A 113 6.25 14.08 -38.80
C GLU A 113 6.08 14.53 -37.34
N GLN A 114 4.89 14.34 -36.74
CA GLN A 114 4.67 14.62 -35.32
C GLN A 114 5.54 13.73 -34.42
N CYS A 115 5.71 12.46 -34.76
CA CYS A 115 6.58 11.55 -34.03
C CYS A 115 8.06 11.97 -34.11
N ARG A 116 8.57 12.33 -35.30
CA ARG A 116 9.93 12.86 -35.48
C ARG A 116 10.14 14.14 -34.68
N GLU A 117 9.18 15.07 -34.77
CA GLU A 117 9.21 16.31 -34.01
C GLU A 117 9.25 16.04 -32.50
N LEU A 118 8.43 15.11 -31.99
CA LEU A 118 8.37 14.81 -30.57
C LEU A 118 9.69 14.24 -30.04
N VAL A 119 10.35 13.37 -30.80
CA VAL A 119 11.67 12.83 -30.44
C VAL A 119 12.70 13.95 -30.30
N ALA A 120 12.76 14.85 -31.28
CA ALA A 120 13.66 16.01 -31.23
C ALA A 120 13.31 16.94 -30.05
N TYR A 121 12.02 17.25 -29.88
CA TYR A 121 11.50 18.09 -28.80
C TYR A 121 11.88 17.55 -27.42
N ALA A 122 11.69 16.25 -27.19
CA ALA A 122 12.03 15.57 -25.95
C ALA A 122 13.55 15.57 -25.70
N ALA A 123 14.36 15.31 -26.74
CA ALA A 123 15.81 15.27 -26.64
C ALA A 123 16.42 16.61 -26.20
N GLU A 124 15.90 17.74 -26.71
CA GLU A 124 16.29 19.09 -26.29
C GLU A 124 16.08 19.35 -24.79
N ARG A 125 15.16 18.62 -24.17
CA ARG A 125 14.82 18.67 -22.74
C ARG A 125 15.50 17.57 -21.92
N GLY A 126 16.38 16.80 -22.55
CA GLY A 126 17.07 15.67 -21.94
C GLY A 126 16.14 14.50 -21.62
N VAL A 127 15.02 14.37 -22.33
CA VAL A 127 14.05 13.27 -22.21
C VAL A 127 14.22 12.32 -23.39
N THR A 128 14.40 11.03 -23.09
CA THR A 128 14.43 9.96 -24.08
C THR A 128 13.02 9.42 -24.29
N VAL A 129 12.56 9.37 -25.54
CA VAL A 129 11.31 8.69 -25.90
C VAL A 129 11.59 7.20 -26.10
N ILE A 130 10.77 6.33 -25.52
CA ILE A 130 10.73 4.89 -25.78
C ILE A 130 9.38 4.61 -26.46
N PRO A 131 9.32 4.58 -27.80
CA PRO A 131 8.10 4.20 -28.50
C PRO A 131 7.85 2.70 -28.32
N GLU A 132 6.59 2.32 -28.17
CA GLU A 132 6.17 0.92 -28.12
C GLU A 132 5.20 0.58 -29.25
N ILE A 133 5.56 -0.45 -30.00
CA ILE A 133 4.67 -1.17 -30.90
C ILE A 133 4.50 -2.57 -30.31
N ASP A 134 3.44 -2.77 -29.52
CA ASP A 134 3.22 -4.00 -28.77
C ASP A 134 2.93 -5.17 -29.73
N MET A 135 3.61 -6.30 -29.51
CA MET A 135 3.47 -7.50 -30.30
C MET A 135 3.88 -8.76 -29.53
N PRO A 136 3.29 -9.94 -29.85
CA PRO A 136 2.11 -10.13 -30.69
C PRO A 136 0.79 -9.94 -29.91
N GLY A 137 0.87 -9.61 -28.62
CA GLY A 137 -0.26 -9.31 -27.76
C GLY A 137 -0.99 -8.05 -28.21
N HIS A 138 -2.12 -7.75 -27.58
CA HIS A 138 -2.81 -6.46 -27.75
C HIS A 138 -3.08 -6.05 -29.22
N SER A 139 -3.26 -7.02 -30.12
CA SER A 139 -3.16 -6.83 -31.57
C SER A 139 -4.49 -6.77 -32.32
N HIS A 140 -5.61 -6.54 -31.64
CA HIS A 140 -6.94 -6.60 -32.26
C HIS A 140 -7.12 -5.63 -33.44
N VAL A 141 -6.68 -4.37 -33.32
CA VAL A 141 -6.76 -3.40 -34.44
C VAL A 141 -5.90 -3.87 -35.62
N PHE A 142 -4.71 -4.40 -35.37
CA PHE A 142 -3.86 -4.97 -36.42
C PHE A 142 -4.59 -6.11 -37.14
N GLN A 143 -5.12 -7.09 -36.41
CA GLN A 143 -5.82 -8.24 -36.98
C GLN A 143 -7.01 -7.80 -37.84
N LYS A 144 -7.81 -6.85 -37.33
CA LYS A 144 -8.97 -6.31 -38.03
C LYS A 144 -8.59 -5.58 -39.31
N ALA A 145 -7.57 -4.72 -39.25
CA ALA A 145 -7.13 -3.92 -40.38
C ALA A 145 -6.41 -4.74 -41.46
N MET A 146 -5.58 -5.70 -41.05
CA MET A 146 -4.71 -6.47 -41.95
C MET A 146 -5.39 -7.74 -42.48
N GLY A 147 -6.37 -8.28 -41.75
CA GLY A 147 -7.06 -9.53 -42.10
C GLY A 147 -6.29 -10.81 -41.76
N TYR A 148 -5.20 -10.70 -41.00
CA TYR A 148 -4.38 -11.83 -40.53
C TYR A 148 -3.73 -11.52 -39.17
N ASP A 149 -3.33 -12.58 -38.46
CA ASP A 149 -2.68 -12.48 -37.14
C ASP A 149 -1.19 -12.12 -37.26
N MET A 150 -0.67 -11.38 -36.27
CA MET A 150 0.76 -11.03 -36.18
C MET A 150 1.67 -12.27 -36.18
N GLN A 151 1.20 -13.38 -35.63
CA GLN A 151 1.88 -14.67 -35.52
C GLN A 151 1.68 -15.56 -36.76
N THR A 152 1.63 -14.96 -37.95
CA THR A 152 1.64 -15.63 -39.26
C THR A 152 2.81 -15.12 -40.09
N ASP A 153 3.19 -15.81 -41.18
CA ASP A 153 4.26 -15.31 -42.07
C ASP A 153 3.93 -13.93 -42.66
N GLN A 154 2.65 -13.70 -42.99
CA GLN A 154 2.17 -12.40 -43.46
C GLN A 154 2.23 -11.34 -42.35
N GLY A 155 1.83 -11.71 -41.12
CA GLY A 155 1.90 -10.86 -39.94
C GLY A 155 3.33 -10.43 -39.62
N VAL A 156 4.27 -11.38 -39.57
CA VAL A 156 5.69 -11.13 -39.33
C VAL A 156 6.29 -10.25 -40.44
N ALA A 157 5.93 -10.48 -41.70
CA ALA A 157 6.39 -9.63 -42.81
C ALA A 157 5.87 -8.19 -42.69
N ALA A 158 4.59 -8.01 -42.34
CA ALA A 158 3.99 -6.70 -42.12
C ALA A 158 4.62 -6.00 -40.91
N LEU A 159 4.85 -6.69 -39.79
CA LEU A 159 5.53 -6.13 -38.62
C LEU A 159 6.94 -5.66 -38.94
N LYS A 160 7.70 -6.41 -39.75
CA LYS A 160 9.02 -5.98 -40.21
C LYS A 160 8.94 -4.67 -41.01
N GLN A 161 7.97 -4.55 -41.91
CA GLN A 161 7.74 -3.31 -42.66
C GLN A 161 7.28 -2.15 -41.76
N ILE A 162 6.46 -2.41 -40.74
CA ILE A 162 6.10 -1.41 -39.72
C ILE A 162 7.34 -0.95 -38.95
N LEU A 163 8.21 -1.89 -38.56
CA LEU A 163 9.45 -1.59 -37.85
C LEU A 163 10.48 -0.87 -38.73
N ASP A 164 10.48 -1.06 -40.05
CA ASP A 164 11.26 -0.25 -40.98
C ASP A 164 10.87 1.23 -40.89
N GLU A 165 9.57 1.52 -40.96
CA GLU A 165 9.07 2.89 -40.84
C GLU A 165 9.25 3.45 -39.42
N ALA A 166 9.03 2.65 -38.38
CA ALA A 166 9.27 3.08 -37.00
C ALA A 166 10.75 3.40 -36.75
N ALA A 167 11.68 2.59 -37.26
CA ALA A 167 13.11 2.86 -37.11
C ALA A 167 13.55 4.13 -37.85
N ASP A 168 12.93 4.45 -38.99
CA ASP A 168 13.15 5.73 -39.69
C ASP A 168 12.58 6.93 -38.93
N VAL A 169 11.37 6.80 -38.39
CA VAL A 169 10.67 7.88 -37.68
C VAL A 169 11.30 8.18 -36.34
N PHE A 170 11.67 7.16 -35.57
CA PHE A 170 12.21 7.30 -34.23
C PHE A 170 13.74 7.37 -34.22
N GLN A 171 14.37 7.84 -35.29
CA GLN A 171 15.82 8.07 -35.33
C GLN A 171 16.28 8.94 -34.14
N GLY A 172 17.38 8.55 -33.51
CA GLY A 172 17.95 9.24 -32.35
C GLY A 172 17.47 8.73 -30.99
N VAL A 173 16.44 7.87 -30.93
CA VAL A 173 16.14 7.11 -29.69
C VAL A 173 16.99 5.83 -29.62
N PRO A 174 17.45 5.41 -28.44
CA PRO A 174 18.26 4.20 -28.32
C PRO A 174 17.44 2.90 -28.28
N TYR A 175 16.15 2.99 -27.98
CA TYR A 175 15.30 1.86 -27.64
C TYR A 175 13.96 1.91 -28.38
N ILE A 176 13.46 0.73 -28.77
CA ILE A 176 12.05 0.51 -29.08
C ILE A 176 11.53 -0.62 -28.19
N HIS A 177 10.36 -0.41 -27.60
CA HIS A 177 9.67 -1.43 -26.84
C HIS A 177 8.80 -2.25 -27.81
N ILE A 178 8.86 -3.57 -27.73
CA ILE A 178 8.05 -4.46 -28.59
C ILE A 178 7.04 -5.29 -27.80
N GLY A 179 6.85 -4.96 -26.52
CA GLY A 179 5.81 -5.51 -25.67
C GLY A 179 6.07 -6.95 -25.24
N GLY A 180 5.19 -7.86 -25.67
CA GLY A 180 5.29 -9.31 -25.47
C GLY A 180 4.50 -9.85 -24.26
N ASP A 181 3.75 -9.00 -23.60
CA ASP A 181 2.90 -9.33 -22.46
C ASP A 181 1.60 -10.04 -22.85
N GLU A 182 0.98 -10.68 -21.86
CA GLU A 182 -0.37 -11.29 -21.88
C GLU A 182 -0.70 -12.29 -23.01
N VAL A 183 0.28 -12.69 -23.83
CA VAL A 183 0.06 -13.52 -25.02
C VAL A 183 0.89 -14.80 -25.01
N ARG A 184 0.28 -15.90 -25.47
CA ARG A 184 1.00 -17.13 -25.79
C ARG A 184 1.62 -17.03 -27.18
N ILE A 185 2.95 -17.17 -27.25
CA ILE A 185 3.67 -17.23 -28.51
C ILE A 185 3.44 -18.58 -29.19
N THR A 186 2.95 -18.56 -30.43
CA THR A 186 2.66 -19.73 -31.27
C THR A 186 3.52 -19.75 -32.54
N TYR A 187 3.98 -18.59 -33.02
CA TYR A 187 4.90 -18.52 -34.16
C TYR A 187 6.31 -18.93 -33.73
N PRO A 188 6.99 -19.85 -34.47
CA PRO A 188 8.33 -20.31 -34.10
C PRO A 188 9.33 -19.16 -33.96
N GLN A 189 9.97 -19.06 -32.79
CA GLN A 189 11.02 -18.06 -32.52
C GLN A 189 10.57 -16.61 -32.80
N PHE A 190 9.29 -16.29 -32.57
CA PHE A 190 8.74 -14.96 -32.85
C PHE A 190 9.56 -13.84 -32.19
N MET A 191 9.78 -13.94 -30.88
CA MET A 191 10.48 -12.90 -30.12
C MET A 191 11.93 -12.77 -30.58
N GLU A 192 12.64 -13.88 -30.80
CA GLU A 192 14.00 -13.89 -31.32
C GLU A 192 14.07 -13.22 -32.70
N THR A 193 13.11 -13.53 -33.58
CA THR A 193 13.04 -13.00 -34.95
C THR A 193 12.82 -11.49 -34.94
N MET A 194 11.82 -11.00 -34.21
CA MET A 194 11.49 -9.58 -34.16
C MET A 194 12.57 -8.77 -33.44
N SER A 195 13.12 -9.30 -32.35
CA SER A 195 14.18 -8.64 -31.59
C SER A 195 15.47 -8.54 -32.40
N LYS A 196 15.84 -9.60 -33.12
CA LYS A 196 16.96 -9.54 -34.07
C LYS A 196 16.71 -8.48 -35.14
N TYR A 197 15.50 -8.43 -35.69
CA TYR A 197 15.16 -7.47 -36.74
C TYR A 197 15.32 -6.02 -36.28
N VAL A 198 14.82 -5.69 -35.07
CA VAL A 198 15.02 -4.38 -34.44
C VAL A 198 16.51 -4.07 -34.27
N ARG A 199 17.30 -5.01 -33.76
CA ARG A 199 18.75 -4.84 -33.56
C ARG A 199 19.51 -4.62 -34.87
N ASP A 200 19.09 -5.28 -35.95
CA ASP A 200 19.68 -5.09 -37.28
C ASP A 200 19.42 -3.67 -37.84
N LYS A 201 18.47 -2.91 -37.26
CA LYS A 201 18.23 -1.49 -37.52
C LYS A 201 19.02 -0.53 -36.62
N GLY A 202 19.88 -1.07 -35.74
CA GLY A 202 20.70 -0.29 -34.81
C GLY A 202 19.99 0.16 -33.54
N LEU A 203 18.77 -0.34 -33.28
CA LEU A 203 18.00 -0.05 -32.07
C LEU A 203 18.16 -1.16 -31.03
N LYS A 204 17.99 -0.81 -29.75
CA LYS A 204 17.91 -1.76 -28.65
C LYS A 204 16.46 -2.15 -28.36
N VAL A 205 16.25 -3.38 -27.93
CA VAL A 205 14.92 -3.95 -27.67
C VAL A 205 14.59 -3.85 -26.19
N VAL A 206 13.39 -3.34 -25.88
CA VAL A 206 12.78 -3.40 -24.55
C VAL A 206 11.60 -4.37 -24.58
N LEU A 207 11.47 -5.19 -23.54
CA LEU A 207 10.36 -6.12 -23.35
C LEU A 207 9.72 -5.97 -21.97
N TRP A 208 8.42 -6.21 -21.91
CA TRP A 208 7.73 -6.42 -20.65
C TRP A 208 8.27 -7.66 -19.93
N ASN A 209 8.30 -7.60 -18.60
CA ASN A 209 8.70 -8.70 -17.75
C ASN A 209 7.72 -8.83 -16.56
N ARG A 210 6.97 -9.92 -16.42
CA ARG A 210 7.12 -11.22 -17.10
C ARG A 210 6.43 -11.33 -18.46
N LEU A 211 6.92 -12.26 -19.29
CA LEU A 211 6.16 -12.78 -20.43
C LEU A 211 5.39 -14.04 -19.97
N VAL A 212 4.42 -14.47 -20.79
CA VAL A 212 3.72 -15.76 -20.56
C VAL A 212 4.70 -16.94 -20.60
N ALA A 213 5.69 -16.88 -21.50
CA ALA A 213 6.71 -17.92 -21.69
C ALA A 213 7.79 -17.96 -20.58
N GLY A 214 7.79 -17.00 -19.65
CA GLY A 214 8.82 -16.84 -18.62
C GLY A 214 9.48 -15.46 -18.66
N PRO A 215 10.49 -15.21 -17.81
CA PRO A 215 11.25 -13.96 -17.87
C PRO A 215 11.99 -13.82 -19.22
N PRO A 216 12.10 -12.61 -19.78
CA PRO A 216 12.96 -12.36 -20.94
C PRO A 216 14.43 -12.74 -20.68
N THR A 217 15.21 -12.87 -21.75
CA THR A 217 16.66 -13.12 -21.68
C THR A 217 17.42 -12.14 -22.55
N ALA A 218 18.74 -12.03 -22.33
CA ALA A 218 19.61 -11.16 -23.12
C ALA A 218 19.65 -11.51 -24.62
N SER A 219 19.28 -12.75 -25.00
CA SER A 219 19.20 -13.14 -26.41
C SER A 219 18.07 -12.43 -27.14
N ILE A 220 17.01 -12.00 -26.45
CA ILE A 220 15.83 -11.37 -27.06
C ILE A 220 15.60 -9.91 -26.61
N CYS A 221 16.32 -9.39 -25.63
CA CYS A 221 16.17 -7.98 -25.26
C CYS A 221 17.46 -7.40 -24.67
N ASP A 222 17.50 -6.08 -24.58
CA ASP A 222 18.63 -5.30 -24.08
C ASP A 222 18.29 -4.55 -22.77
N LEU A 223 16.99 -4.49 -22.44
CA LEU A 223 16.41 -3.87 -21.25
C LEU A 223 15.06 -4.55 -20.99
N THR A 224 14.71 -4.79 -19.73
CA THR A 224 13.36 -5.27 -19.38
C THR A 224 12.60 -4.22 -18.59
N GLN A 225 11.27 -4.25 -18.70
CA GLN A 225 10.38 -3.42 -17.91
C GLN A 225 9.49 -4.32 -17.05
N MET A 226 9.77 -4.35 -15.75
CA MET A 226 9.08 -5.22 -14.81
C MET A 226 7.68 -4.69 -14.51
N TRP A 227 6.69 -5.53 -14.72
CA TRP A 227 5.28 -5.27 -14.44
C TRP A 227 4.65 -6.43 -13.66
N ALA A 228 3.45 -6.18 -13.12
CA ALA A 228 2.75 -7.03 -12.17
C ALA A 228 3.52 -7.31 -10.86
N THR A 229 2.82 -7.79 -9.84
CA THR A 229 3.44 -8.10 -8.53
C THR A 229 4.48 -9.22 -8.62
N SER A 230 4.44 -10.03 -9.68
CA SER A 230 5.32 -11.19 -9.90
C SER A 230 6.54 -10.92 -10.79
N GLY A 231 6.70 -9.72 -11.35
CA GLY A 231 7.89 -9.35 -12.12
C GLY A 231 9.16 -9.44 -11.28
N GLN A 232 10.24 -9.99 -11.83
CA GLN A 232 11.52 -10.17 -11.15
C GLN A 232 12.68 -9.72 -12.02
N VAL A 233 13.73 -9.18 -11.41
CA VAL A 233 14.96 -8.80 -12.10
C VAL A 233 15.50 -9.96 -12.94
N VAL A 234 15.78 -9.67 -14.21
CA VAL A 234 16.54 -10.57 -15.09
C VAL A 234 18.01 -10.26 -14.92
N LYS A 235 18.77 -11.24 -14.42
CA LYS A 235 20.21 -11.08 -14.16
C LYS A 235 20.98 -10.77 -15.44
N GLY A 236 21.97 -9.89 -15.32
CA GLY A 236 22.82 -9.47 -16.43
C GLY A 236 22.15 -8.52 -17.44
N LEU A 237 20.90 -8.13 -17.22
CA LEU A 237 20.21 -7.08 -17.97
C LEU A 237 19.86 -5.92 -17.05
N PRO A 238 19.82 -4.68 -17.57
CA PRO A 238 19.16 -3.59 -16.88
C PRO A 238 17.64 -3.85 -16.85
N ASN A 239 16.99 -3.54 -15.73
CA ASN A 239 15.56 -3.70 -15.50
C ASN A 239 14.97 -2.38 -14.99
N ILE A 240 13.84 -1.98 -15.55
CA ILE A 240 13.01 -0.86 -15.08
C ILE A 240 11.95 -1.43 -14.13
N ASP A 241 11.81 -0.87 -12.95
CA ASP A 241 10.77 -1.24 -12.01
C ASP A 241 9.50 -0.40 -12.23
N CYS A 242 8.43 -1.03 -12.72
CA CYS A 242 7.08 -0.45 -12.75
C CYS A 242 6.13 -1.16 -11.78
N ARG A 243 6.65 -2.11 -10.98
CA ARG A 243 5.82 -2.86 -10.03
C ARG A 243 5.29 -1.87 -8.99
N TYR A 244 4.00 -2.00 -8.67
CA TYR A 244 3.32 -1.07 -7.76
C TYR A 244 3.48 0.42 -8.12
N ASN A 245 3.74 0.73 -9.40
CA ASN A 245 3.76 2.08 -9.96
C ASN A 245 2.73 2.22 -11.11
N TYR A 246 1.70 1.37 -11.07
CA TYR A 246 0.54 1.41 -11.96
C TYR A 246 -0.51 2.34 -11.33
N THR A 247 -0.50 3.59 -11.76
CA THR A 247 -1.25 4.68 -11.11
C THR A 247 -2.76 4.53 -11.20
N ASN A 248 -3.26 3.60 -12.02
CA ASN A 248 -4.66 3.26 -12.27
C ASN A 248 -5.47 2.77 -11.08
N HIS A 249 -4.81 2.27 -10.05
CA HIS A 249 -5.48 1.71 -8.88
C HIS A 249 -5.52 2.67 -7.70
N PHE A 250 -4.76 3.76 -7.79
CA PHE A 250 -4.32 4.54 -6.66
C PHE A 250 -5.35 5.54 -6.17
N ASP A 251 -5.44 5.63 -4.85
CA ASP A 251 -5.97 6.77 -4.11
C ASP A 251 -5.02 7.97 -4.26
N VAL A 252 -5.58 9.18 -4.19
CA VAL A 252 -4.83 10.43 -4.41
C VAL A 252 -3.75 10.65 -3.35
N TYR A 253 -3.96 10.19 -2.12
CA TYR A 253 -3.17 10.55 -0.96
C TYR A 253 -2.32 9.39 -0.43
N ALA A 254 -2.94 8.23 -0.24
CA ALA A 254 -2.29 7.09 0.40
C ALA A 254 -1.19 6.46 -0.48
N ASP A 255 -1.47 6.26 -1.77
CA ASP A 255 -0.51 5.62 -2.67
C ASP A 255 0.69 6.52 -2.97
N LEU A 256 0.53 7.85 -2.97
CA LEU A 256 1.64 8.80 -3.12
C LEU A 256 2.69 8.63 -2.02
N VAL A 257 2.24 8.36 -0.79
CA VAL A 257 3.11 8.06 0.36
C VAL A 257 3.88 6.76 0.10
N GLY A 258 3.18 5.71 -0.36
CA GLY A 258 3.81 4.43 -0.70
C GLY A 258 4.88 4.57 -1.78
N ILE A 259 4.59 5.31 -2.85
CA ILE A 259 5.55 5.61 -3.93
C ILE A 259 6.79 6.31 -3.38
N TYR A 260 6.61 7.40 -2.63
CA TYR A 260 7.74 8.21 -2.17
C TYR A 260 8.59 7.50 -1.12
N LYS A 261 7.99 6.79 -0.15
CA LYS A 261 8.73 6.06 0.90
C LYS A 261 9.48 4.85 0.34
N SER A 262 8.97 4.26 -0.74
CA SER A 262 9.54 3.05 -1.29
C SER A 262 10.94 3.28 -1.87
N ASN A 263 11.83 2.31 -1.67
CA ASN A 263 13.00 2.18 -2.53
C ASN A 263 12.59 1.62 -3.91
N ILE A 264 13.51 1.56 -4.88
CA ILE A 264 13.20 1.08 -6.24
C ILE A 264 13.72 -0.35 -6.35
N TYR A 265 12.82 -1.32 -6.49
CA TYR A 265 13.12 -2.76 -6.47
C TYR A 265 14.13 -3.16 -5.37
N TYR A 266 13.84 -2.84 -4.10
CA TYR A 266 14.71 -3.16 -2.96
C TYR A 266 16.09 -2.47 -2.96
N GLU A 267 16.38 -1.62 -3.94
CA GLU A 267 17.65 -0.90 -4.07
C GLU A 267 17.48 0.59 -3.73
N ARG A 268 18.46 1.15 -3.00
CA ARG A 268 18.48 2.58 -2.66
C ARG A 268 19.12 3.45 -3.75
N GLN A 269 19.83 2.83 -4.68
CA GLN A 269 20.48 3.49 -5.81
C GLN A 269 20.57 2.54 -6.99
N GLY A 270 20.80 3.07 -8.19
CA GLY A 270 20.89 2.26 -9.40
C GLY A 270 22.04 1.26 -9.36
N THR A 271 21.79 0.07 -9.89
CA THR A 271 22.78 -0.99 -10.09
C THR A 271 22.88 -1.30 -11.59
N PRO A 272 23.81 -2.16 -12.04
CA PRO A 272 23.78 -2.64 -13.42
C PRO A 272 22.46 -3.34 -13.79
N GLU A 273 21.77 -3.93 -12.82
CA GLU A 273 20.53 -4.68 -13.01
C GLU A 273 19.27 -3.87 -12.72
N VAL A 274 19.32 -2.86 -11.84
CA VAL A 274 18.18 -1.99 -11.53
C VAL A 274 18.44 -0.60 -12.10
N ALA A 275 17.82 -0.32 -13.24
CA ALA A 275 18.06 0.91 -14.00
C ALA A 275 17.31 2.12 -13.41
N GLY A 276 16.17 1.89 -12.77
CA GLY A 276 15.29 2.93 -12.22
C GLY A 276 13.82 2.55 -12.35
N THR A 277 12.93 3.55 -12.44
CA THR A 277 11.47 3.34 -12.41
C THR A 277 10.75 4.13 -13.49
N ILE A 278 9.59 3.60 -13.90
CA ILE A 278 8.60 4.29 -14.72
C ILE A 278 7.24 4.20 -14.02
N SER A 279 6.59 5.34 -13.82
CA SER A 279 5.18 5.40 -13.42
C SER A 279 4.29 5.19 -14.64
N ALA A 280 3.44 4.18 -14.62
CA ALA A 280 2.57 3.84 -15.74
C ALA A 280 1.12 4.29 -15.50
N ALA A 281 0.59 5.07 -16.43
CA ALA A 281 -0.82 5.39 -16.52
C ALA A 281 -1.42 4.63 -17.72
N TRP A 282 -2.08 3.51 -17.42
CA TRP A 282 -2.85 2.76 -18.42
C TRP A 282 -4.21 3.41 -18.62
N ASN A 283 -4.86 3.18 -19.75
CA ASN A 283 -6.17 3.72 -20.08
C ASN A 283 -7.21 2.61 -20.32
N ASP A 284 -7.05 1.49 -19.62
CA ASP A 284 -7.92 0.31 -19.67
C ASP A 284 -9.41 0.67 -19.56
N THR A 285 -9.78 1.37 -18.49
CA THR A 285 -11.13 1.89 -18.30
C THR A 285 -11.20 3.28 -18.88
N LYS A 286 -12.16 3.50 -19.78
CA LYS A 286 -12.34 4.80 -20.43
C LYS A 286 -12.64 5.88 -19.40
N THR A 287 -12.04 7.06 -19.56
CA THR A 287 -12.43 8.31 -18.91
C THR A 287 -13.09 9.25 -19.94
N ARG A 288 -13.71 10.35 -19.50
CA ARG A 288 -14.43 11.25 -20.42
C ARG A 288 -13.49 12.08 -21.28
N THR A 289 -12.41 12.58 -20.68
CA THR A 289 -11.43 13.47 -21.32
C THR A 289 -10.00 13.03 -21.06
N ASP A 290 -9.04 13.59 -21.79
CA ASP A 290 -7.61 13.49 -21.52
C ASP A 290 -7.24 14.16 -20.17
N ALA A 291 -7.86 15.28 -19.84
CA ALA A 291 -7.74 15.91 -18.52
C ALA A 291 -8.17 14.97 -17.38
N ASP A 292 -9.22 14.16 -17.58
CA ASP A 292 -9.63 13.14 -16.61
C ASP A 292 -8.60 12.02 -16.46
N ILE A 293 -7.90 11.63 -17.54
CA ILE A 293 -6.80 10.65 -17.44
C ILE A 293 -5.72 11.19 -16.50
N VAL A 294 -5.34 12.46 -16.67
CA VAL A 294 -4.34 13.14 -15.86
C VAL A 294 -4.79 13.26 -14.39
N CYS A 295 -6.01 13.76 -14.18
CA CYS A 295 -6.52 14.05 -12.85
C CYS A 295 -6.84 12.77 -12.06
N GLN A 296 -7.55 11.81 -12.67
CA GLN A 296 -8.00 10.61 -11.97
C GLN A 296 -6.86 9.63 -11.66
N ASN A 297 -5.75 9.68 -12.38
CA ASN A 297 -4.55 8.89 -12.06
C ASN A 297 -3.52 9.66 -11.21
N ASN A 298 -3.83 10.89 -10.80
CA ASN A 298 -2.93 11.76 -10.03
C ASN A 298 -1.52 11.84 -10.65
N ILE A 299 -1.47 11.96 -11.97
CA ILE A 299 -0.29 11.71 -12.81
C ILE A 299 0.91 12.54 -12.34
N TYR A 300 0.72 13.86 -12.14
CA TYR A 300 1.80 14.74 -11.74
C TYR A 300 2.40 14.39 -10.38
N ALA A 301 1.57 14.19 -9.35
CA ALA A 301 2.08 13.89 -8.01
C ALA A 301 2.85 12.56 -7.98
N ASN A 302 2.29 11.51 -8.60
CA ASN A 302 2.87 10.18 -8.61
C ASN A 302 4.21 10.11 -9.38
N ILE A 303 4.28 10.77 -10.54
CA ILE A 303 5.51 10.84 -11.33
C ILE A 303 6.57 11.64 -10.59
N LEU A 304 6.23 12.77 -9.98
CA LEU A 304 7.21 13.61 -9.28
C LEU A 304 7.74 12.94 -8.02
N ALA A 305 6.89 12.24 -7.25
CA ALA A 305 7.34 11.42 -6.13
C ALA A 305 8.32 10.31 -6.60
N SER A 306 7.98 9.59 -7.67
CA SER A 306 8.84 8.55 -8.23
C SER A 306 10.15 9.10 -8.77
N ALA A 307 10.09 10.24 -9.47
CA ALA A 307 11.25 10.89 -10.08
C ALA A 307 12.21 11.44 -9.02
N GLU A 308 11.69 12.01 -7.95
CA GLU A 308 12.49 12.49 -6.84
C GLU A 308 13.16 11.33 -6.10
N ARG A 309 12.43 10.26 -5.78
CA ARG A 309 13.02 9.07 -5.18
C ARG A 309 14.11 8.46 -6.07
N ALA A 310 13.90 8.45 -7.39
CA ALA A 310 14.87 7.96 -8.34
C ALA A 310 16.06 8.93 -8.59
N TRP A 311 15.90 10.23 -8.27
CA TRP A 311 16.97 11.23 -8.32
C TRP A 311 17.81 11.19 -7.04
N CYS A 312 17.18 11.30 -5.88
CA CYS A 312 17.86 11.34 -4.58
C CYS A 312 18.34 9.96 -4.10
N GLY A 313 17.68 8.89 -4.55
CA GLY A 313 17.87 7.55 -4.00
C GLY A 313 17.24 7.41 -2.61
N GLY A 314 17.62 6.36 -1.88
CA GLY A 314 17.11 6.08 -0.54
C GLY A 314 15.82 5.27 -0.55
N GLY A 315 14.91 5.59 0.37
CA GLY A 315 13.78 4.75 0.74
C GLY A 315 14.21 3.66 1.71
N GLU A 316 13.52 3.52 2.83
CA GLU A 316 13.95 2.58 3.87
C GLU A 316 13.59 1.14 3.48
N GLN A 317 12.41 0.95 2.90
CA GLN A 317 11.87 -0.36 2.53
C GLN A 317 11.14 -0.30 1.20
N TYR A 318 10.99 -1.44 0.54
CA TYR A 318 10.11 -1.54 -0.63
C TYR A 318 8.63 -1.59 -0.19
N ILE A 319 7.70 -1.21 -1.06
CA ILE A 319 6.27 -1.05 -0.73
C ILE A 319 5.63 -2.32 -0.11
N GLU A 320 6.13 -3.50 -0.47
CA GLU A 320 5.67 -4.79 0.09
C GLU A 320 5.97 -4.95 1.59
N LYS A 321 6.84 -4.10 2.14
CA LYS A 321 7.13 -4.02 3.57
C LYS A 321 6.74 -2.66 4.16
N GLY A 322 7.01 -1.58 3.44
CA GLY A 322 6.77 -0.20 3.89
C GLY A 322 5.30 0.24 3.80
N GLY A 323 4.49 -0.44 2.98
CA GLY A 323 3.08 -0.14 2.77
C GLY A 323 2.81 1.27 2.23
N THR A 324 1.55 1.71 2.34
CA THR A 324 1.09 3.05 1.92
C THR A 324 0.79 3.97 3.10
N THR A 325 0.95 3.50 4.34
CA THR A 325 0.67 4.30 5.55
C THR A 325 1.82 5.27 5.81
N LEU A 326 1.50 6.55 6.00
CA LEU A 326 2.44 7.57 6.46
C LEU A 326 2.69 7.36 7.97
N PRO A 327 3.94 7.20 8.42
CA PRO A 327 4.23 7.11 9.84
C PRO A 327 3.79 8.38 10.57
N ASN A 328 3.43 8.26 11.86
CA ASN A 328 2.97 9.40 12.63
C ASN A 328 4.10 10.38 13.00
N SER A 329 5.35 9.91 12.94
CA SER A 329 6.55 10.67 13.26
C SER A 329 7.80 9.99 12.68
N GLY A 330 8.97 10.60 12.88
CA GLY A 330 10.27 10.03 12.53
C GLY A 330 10.71 10.31 11.09
N LYS A 331 11.85 9.73 10.72
CA LYS A 331 12.58 10.09 9.49
C LYS A 331 11.74 9.96 8.21
N GLU A 332 11.00 8.88 8.02
CA GLU A 332 10.14 8.72 6.82
C GLU A 332 9.01 9.75 6.76
N TYR A 333 8.46 10.17 7.91
CA TYR A 333 7.47 11.24 7.97
C TYR A 333 8.11 12.60 7.61
N GLU A 334 9.27 12.91 8.17
CA GLU A 334 10.01 14.14 7.91
C GLU A 334 10.42 14.26 6.43
N GLU A 335 10.93 13.18 5.84
CA GLU A 335 11.27 13.13 4.41
C GLU A 335 10.04 13.36 3.52
N PHE A 336 8.89 12.76 3.87
CA PHE A 336 7.66 12.96 3.10
C PHE A 336 7.10 14.38 3.30
N ALA A 337 7.17 14.94 4.50
CA ALA A 337 6.74 16.31 4.77
C ALA A 337 7.58 17.36 4.03
N ASP A 338 8.88 17.12 3.88
CA ASP A 338 9.73 17.98 3.05
C ASP A 338 9.37 17.88 1.56
N PHE A 339 9.17 16.66 1.04
CA PHE A 339 8.66 16.45 -0.32
C PHE A 339 7.33 17.16 -0.55
N GLU A 340 6.36 16.96 0.34
CA GLU A 340 5.04 17.56 0.25
C GLU A 340 5.11 19.08 0.24
N ARG A 341 5.95 19.68 1.09
CA ARG A 341 6.18 21.13 1.11
C ARG A 341 6.69 21.65 -0.23
N ARG A 342 7.71 21.01 -0.81
CA ARG A 342 8.28 21.39 -2.12
C ARG A 342 7.32 21.13 -3.27
N PHE A 343 6.60 20.02 -3.23
CA PHE A 343 5.57 19.69 -4.22
C PHE A 343 4.44 20.73 -4.20
N LEU A 344 3.94 21.12 -3.02
CA LEU A 344 2.89 22.13 -2.90
C LEU A 344 3.36 23.52 -3.36
N PHE A 345 4.63 23.86 -3.13
CA PHE A 345 5.24 25.07 -3.72
C PHE A 345 5.13 25.02 -5.25
N HIS A 346 5.58 23.94 -5.89
CA HIS A 346 5.51 23.81 -7.35
C HIS A 346 4.08 23.74 -7.87
N LYS A 347 3.16 23.08 -7.15
CA LYS A 347 1.73 23.11 -7.45
C LYS A 347 1.16 24.54 -7.48
N ALA A 348 1.62 25.42 -6.59
CA ALA A 348 1.20 26.82 -6.57
C ALA A 348 1.89 27.71 -7.64
N HIS A 349 3.03 27.27 -8.18
CA HIS A 349 3.84 28.06 -9.11
C HIS A 349 3.95 27.39 -10.48
N SER A 350 4.91 26.47 -10.64
CA SER A 350 5.25 25.82 -11.91
C SER A 350 4.14 24.95 -12.52
N LEU A 351 3.26 24.41 -11.68
CA LEU A 351 2.18 23.48 -12.04
C LEU A 351 0.79 24.07 -11.78
N LYS A 352 0.67 25.39 -11.56
CA LYS A 352 -0.58 26.05 -11.14
C LYS A 352 -1.76 25.88 -12.11
N ASN A 353 -1.47 25.62 -13.37
CA ASN A 353 -2.48 25.42 -14.41
C ASN A 353 -2.89 23.94 -14.57
N GLU A 354 -2.23 23.01 -13.86
CA GLU A 354 -2.47 21.59 -14.00
C GLU A 354 -3.57 21.10 -13.03
N PRO A 355 -4.36 20.06 -13.41
CA PRO A 355 -5.50 19.59 -12.64
C PRO A 355 -5.07 18.68 -11.46
N ILE A 356 -4.31 19.22 -10.51
CA ILE A 356 -3.78 18.48 -9.36
C ILE A 356 -4.73 18.63 -8.15
N ALA A 357 -5.47 17.57 -7.84
CA ALA A 357 -6.45 17.52 -6.75
C ALA A 357 -5.84 17.14 -5.38
N TYR A 358 -4.67 17.68 -5.06
CA TYR A 358 -3.90 17.35 -3.85
C TYR A 358 -3.67 18.57 -2.95
N VAL A 359 -3.91 18.42 -1.65
CA VAL A 359 -3.55 19.41 -0.62
C VAL A 359 -2.67 18.78 0.46
N LYS A 360 -2.13 19.60 1.38
CA LYS A 360 -1.33 19.10 2.51
C LYS A 360 -2.10 18.03 3.28
N GLN A 361 -1.49 16.86 3.46
CA GLN A 361 -2.00 15.74 4.25
C GLN A 361 -1.13 15.43 5.47
N THR A 362 0.13 15.87 5.53
CA THR A 362 1.00 15.58 6.68
C THR A 362 0.53 16.21 7.99
N ASN A 363 -0.40 17.16 7.95
CA ASN A 363 -1.08 17.75 9.10
C ASN A 363 -2.41 17.06 9.45
N VAL A 364 -2.88 16.11 8.63
CA VAL A 364 -4.14 15.41 8.89
C VAL A 364 -3.87 14.24 9.84
N ARG A 365 -4.60 14.21 10.95
CA ARG A 365 -4.53 13.16 11.97
C ARG A 365 -5.90 12.56 12.20
N TRP A 366 -5.95 11.23 12.27
CA TRP A 366 -7.13 10.45 12.58
C TRP A 366 -6.88 9.57 13.79
N ARG A 367 -7.93 9.26 14.53
CA ARG A 367 -7.96 8.11 15.43
C ARG A 367 -8.90 7.07 14.85
N ILE A 368 -8.43 5.83 14.76
CA ILE A 368 -9.13 4.71 14.12
C ILE A 368 -9.27 3.58 15.14
N THR A 369 -10.46 3.02 15.28
CA THR A 369 -10.70 1.88 16.18
C THR A 369 -10.11 0.59 15.60
N ASP A 370 -9.83 -0.37 16.48
CA ASP A 370 -9.87 -1.77 16.08
C ASP A 370 -11.24 -2.09 15.46
N PRO A 371 -11.30 -3.02 14.48
CA PRO A 371 -12.53 -3.32 13.79
C PRO A 371 -13.44 -4.19 14.66
N PHE A 372 -14.66 -3.70 14.91
CA PHE A 372 -15.70 -4.43 15.66
C PHE A 372 -16.39 -5.46 14.76
N PRO A 373 -16.79 -6.63 15.26
CA PRO A 373 -17.62 -7.56 14.50
C PRO A 373 -19.01 -6.95 14.30
N ASN A 374 -19.46 -6.92 13.04
CA ASN A 374 -20.80 -6.46 12.66
C ASN A 374 -21.72 -7.60 12.21
N ASP A 375 -21.20 -8.83 12.15
CA ASP A 375 -21.93 -10.05 11.81
C ASP A 375 -22.68 -9.95 10.45
N GLY A 376 -22.16 -9.13 9.52
CA GLY A 376 -22.71 -8.87 8.19
C GLY A 376 -23.70 -7.70 8.14
N ASN A 377 -24.06 -7.11 9.28
CA ASN A 377 -24.93 -5.94 9.35
C ASN A 377 -24.11 -4.64 9.28
N ASN A 378 -24.03 -4.05 8.08
CA ASN A 378 -23.31 -2.80 7.85
C ASN A 378 -23.95 -1.54 8.48
N ALA A 379 -25.17 -1.66 9.00
CA ALA A 379 -25.88 -0.57 9.67
C ALA A 379 -25.86 -0.73 11.20
N LEU A 380 -25.18 -1.75 11.73
CA LEU A 380 -25.07 -1.96 13.17
C LEU A 380 -24.34 -0.78 13.83
N ALA A 381 -25.07 -0.02 14.65
CA ALA A 381 -24.48 0.99 15.50
C ALA A 381 -23.68 0.33 16.62
N LEU A 382 -22.42 0.75 16.76
CA LEU A 382 -21.46 0.22 17.73
C LEU A 382 -21.02 1.32 18.70
N PRO A 383 -20.33 0.98 19.81
CA PRO A 383 -20.07 1.93 20.90
C PRO A 383 -19.53 3.32 20.50
N PRO A 384 -18.64 3.46 19.49
CA PRO A 384 -18.18 4.78 19.05
C PRO A 384 -19.29 5.71 18.54
N GLU A 385 -20.36 5.19 17.94
CA GLU A 385 -21.50 5.99 17.44
C GLU A 385 -22.38 6.52 18.59
N THR A 386 -22.44 5.78 19.69
CA THR A 386 -23.32 6.08 20.83
C THR A 386 -22.61 6.81 21.96
N SER A 387 -21.31 7.08 21.83
CA SER A 387 -20.54 7.78 22.85
C SER A 387 -20.92 9.27 22.89
N ASP A 388 -21.20 9.75 24.09
CA ASP A 388 -21.53 11.14 24.42
C ASP A 388 -20.32 11.95 24.92
N ALA A 389 -19.13 11.34 24.95
CA ALA A 389 -17.91 11.97 25.40
C ALA A 389 -17.52 13.15 24.50
N GLU A 390 -17.11 14.27 25.12
CA GLU A 390 -16.71 15.48 24.39
C GLU A 390 -15.50 15.24 23.47
N VAL A 391 -14.53 14.45 23.95
CA VAL A 391 -13.46 13.85 23.18
C VAL A 391 -13.69 12.35 23.24
N LEU A 392 -13.66 11.68 22.09
CA LEU A 392 -14.00 10.26 22.04
C LEU A 392 -12.93 9.42 22.76
N PRO A 393 -13.35 8.37 23.50
CA PRO A 393 -12.43 7.50 24.21
C PRO A 393 -11.38 6.84 23.31
N THR A 394 -10.25 6.46 23.90
CA THR A 394 -9.16 5.76 23.22
C THR A 394 -9.36 4.23 23.18
N SER A 395 -10.39 3.71 23.84
CA SER A 395 -10.82 2.32 23.78
C SER A 395 -12.32 2.20 24.05
N PHE A 396 -12.91 1.08 23.64
CA PHE A 396 -14.34 0.80 23.82
C PHE A 396 -14.57 -0.64 24.22
N GLU A 397 -15.54 -0.88 25.10
CA GLU A 397 -15.99 -2.22 25.46
C GLU A 397 -17.14 -2.67 24.57
N TYR A 398 -17.03 -3.87 24.00
CA TYR A 398 -18.10 -4.49 23.24
C TYR A 398 -18.07 -6.02 23.37
N LYS A 399 -19.20 -6.62 23.74
CA LYS A 399 -19.35 -8.08 23.94
C LYS A 399 -18.25 -8.68 24.85
N GLY A 400 -17.84 -7.96 25.91
CA GLY A 400 -16.82 -8.41 26.86
C GLY A 400 -15.38 -8.38 26.33
N LYS A 401 -15.14 -7.67 25.22
CA LYS A 401 -13.82 -7.41 24.66
C LYS A 401 -13.57 -5.91 24.55
N THR A 402 -12.38 -5.49 24.92
CA THR A 402 -11.86 -4.15 24.68
C THR A 402 -11.39 -4.01 23.23
N TYR A 403 -11.82 -2.95 22.56
CA TYR A 403 -11.37 -2.54 21.23
C TYR A 403 -10.57 -1.26 21.38
N ALA A 404 -9.28 -1.32 21.08
CA ALA A 404 -8.39 -0.18 21.20
C ALA A 404 -8.57 0.79 20.02
N THR A 405 -7.86 1.91 20.07
CA THR A 405 -7.78 2.87 18.97
C THR A 405 -6.34 3.22 18.69
N ARG A 406 -6.04 3.62 17.46
CA ARG A 406 -4.69 3.96 17.00
C ARG A 406 -4.72 5.22 16.16
N ILE A 407 -3.66 6.02 16.25
CA ILE A 407 -3.50 7.22 15.43
C ILE A 407 -3.04 6.83 14.03
N ALA A 408 -3.63 7.47 13.02
CA ALA A 408 -3.19 7.41 11.64
C ALA A 408 -2.93 8.82 11.12
N THR A 409 -1.93 8.94 10.26
CA THR A 409 -1.53 10.21 9.64
C THR A 409 -1.78 10.15 8.14
N GLY A 410 -2.36 11.22 7.59
CA GLY A 410 -2.68 11.34 6.16
C GLY A 410 -4.16 11.60 5.89
N ALA A 411 -4.44 12.08 4.68
CA ALA A 411 -5.79 12.38 4.23
C ALA A 411 -6.51 11.14 3.70
N GLY A 412 -5.78 10.27 2.99
CA GLY A 412 -6.23 8.96 2.52
C GLY A 412 -5.57 7.84 3.32
N ILE A 413 -6.36 6.87 3.78
CA ILE A 413 -5.91 5.73 4.58
C ILE A 413 -6.51 4.44 4.03
N TYR A 414 -5.65 3.50 3.66
CA TYR A 414 -6.06 2.11 3.45
C TYR A 414 -6.16 1.37 4.78
N LEU A 415 -7.35 0.90 5.10
CA LEU A 415 -7.59 -0.11 6.12
C LEU A 415 -7.27 -1.51 5.60
N ARG A 416 -7.52 -1.75 4.31
CA ARG A 416 -7.12 -2.92 3.52
C ARG A 416 -6.73 -2.49 2.11
N HIS A 417 -5.48 -2.73 1.73
CA HIS A 417 -4.99 -2.44 0.37
C HIS A 417 -5.51 -3.44 -0.67
N ILE A 418 -5.55 -3.05 -1.95
CA ILE A 418 -5.95 -3.96 -3.06
C ILE A 418 -5.07 -5.22 -3.12
N TRP A 419 -3.76 -5.07 -2.93
CA TRP A 419 -2.79 -6.17 -2.93
C TRP A 419 -2.55 -6.78 -1.54
N HIS A 420 -3.48 -6.66 -0.60
CA HIS A 420 -3.37 -7.36 0.68
C HIS A 420 -3.30 -8.89 0.47
N PRO A 421 -2.42 -9.63 1.18
CA PRO A 421 -1.54 -9.19 2.27
C PRO A 421 -0.15 -8.67 1.83
N THR A 422 0.16 -8.68 0.53
CA THR A 422 1.49 -8.32 0.00
C THR A 422 1.89 -6.88 0.26
N VAL A 423 0.96 -5.92 0.11
CA VAL A 423 1.20 -4.52 0.48
C VAL A 423 0.53 -4.23 1.82
N PRO A 424 1.32 -3.94 2.88
CA PRO A 424 0.77 -3.62 4.20
C PRO A 424 -0.13 -2.38 4.17
N SER A 425 -1.16 -2.41 5.01
CA SER A 425 -2.13 -1.33 5.23
C SER A 425 -2.27 -1.07 6.74
N PHE A 426 -3.18 -0.18 7.15
CA PHE A 426 -3.38 0.15 8.56
C PHE A 426 -3.69 -1.07 9.43
N PHE A 427 -4.57 -1.97 8.95
CA PHE A 427 -4.76 -3.28 9.58
C PHE A 427 -3.86 -4.33 8.94
N THR A 428 -3.21 -5.13 9.79
CA THR A 428 -2.34 -6.25 9.40
C THR A 428 -3.12 -7.48 8.95
N SER A 429 -4.33 -7.69 9.47
CA SER A 429 -5.18 -8.84 9.15
C SER A 429 -6.67 -8.48 9.15
N PRO A 430 -7.12 -7.56 8.27
CA PRO A 430 -8.52 -7.18 8.16
C PRO A 430 -9.37 -8.37 7.69
N THR A 431 -10.56 -8.56 8.27
CA THR A 431 -11.51 -9.60 7.84
C THR A 431 -12.83 -8.98 7.39
N ASN A 432 -13.66 -9.77 6.72
CA ASN A 432 -15.03 -9.38 6.39
C ASN A 432 -15.91 -9.31 7.64
N ASN A 433 -17.07 -8.68 7.49
CA ASN A 433 -18.12 -8.54 8.50
C ASN A 433 -17.64 -7.79 9.75
N GLN A 434 -16.89 -6.72 9.52
CA GLN A 434 -16.42 -5.84 10.57
C GLN A 434 -16.77 -4.38 10.27
N THR A 435 -16.76 -3.53 11.29
CA THR A 435 -16.87 -2.07 11.15
C THR A 435 -15.76 -1.42 11.94
N ALA A 436 -14.99 -0.55 11.28
CA ALA A 436 -14.08 0.37 11.94
C ALA A 436 -14.72 1.77 12.00
N TYR A 437 -14.30 2.55 12.98
CA TYR A 437 -14.64 3.98 13.06
C TYR A 437 -13.37 4.80 12.97
N ALA A 438 -13.48 5.96 12.35
CA ALA A 438 -12.40 6.94 12.31
C ALA A 438 -12.94 8.32 12.66
N TRP A 439 -12.17 9.12 13.40
CA TRP A 439 -12.55 10.50 13.70
C TRP A 439 -11.36 11.42 13.82
N THR A 440 -11.67 12.70 13.65
CA THR A 440 -10.78 13.81 13.96
C THR A 440 -11.62 15.02 14.38
N TYR A 441 -11.02 15.94 15.12
CA TYR A 441 -11.60 17.26 15.35
C TYR A 441 -10.84 18.27 14.52
N VAL A 442 -11.56 19.13 13.84
CA VAL A 442 -11.00 20.15 12.98
C VAL A 442 -11.21 21.52 13.60
N TYR A 443 -10.13 22.19 14.00
CA TYR A 443 -10.19 23.57 14.44
C TYR A 443 -10.28 24.49 13.24
N SER A 444 -11.28 25.37 13.22
CA SER A 444 -11.38 26.47 12.26
C SER A 444 -11.21 27.81 12.97
N PRO A 445 -10.30 28.69 12.53
CA PRO A 445 -10.10 30.00 13.17
C PRO A 445 -11.29 30.95 12.95
N VAL A 446 -12.12 30.66 11.95
CA VAL A 446 -13.30 31.45 11.55
C VAL A 446 -14.46 30.51 11.22
N GLU A 447 -15.68 31.02 11.25
CA GLU A 447 -16.84 30.34 10.68
C GLU A 447 -16.81 30.53 9.16
N GLN A 448 -16.91 29.45 8.39
CA GLN A 448 -16.74 29.49 6.93
C GLN A 448 -17.35 28.29 6.22
N ASP A 449 -17.71 28.49 4.95
CA ASP A 449 -17.96 27.40 4.02
C ASP A 449 -16.64 26.84 3.49
N ALA A 450 -16.57 25.52 3.36
CA ALA A 450 -15.40 24.79 2.90
C ALA A 450 -15.77 23.71 1.89
N GLY A 451 -14.83 23.32 1.03
CA GLY A 451 -14.91 22.08 0.28
C GLY A 451 -14.35 20.92 1.11
N ALA A 452 -14.91 19.73 0.96
CA ALA A 452 -14.38 18.50 1.51
C ALA A 452 -14.18 17.49 0.37
N GLN A 453 -12.93 17.05 0.20
CA GLN A 453 -12.64 15.88 -0.61
C GLN A 453 -12.94 14.65 0.24
N ILE A 454 -13.89 13.81 -0.20
CA ILE A 454 -14.37 12.65 0.55
C ILE A 454 -14.44 11.45 -0.38
N GLU A 455 -13.85 10.31 -0.01
CA GLU A 455 -13.95 9.05 -0.75
C GLU A 455 -13.88 7.86 0.21
N PHE A 456 -14.58 6.77 -0.09
CA PHE A 456 -14.52 5.52 0.70
C PHE A 456 -14.08 4.31 -0.12
N TYR A 457 -14.03 4.49 -1.43
CA TYR A 457 -13.61 3.48 -2.38
C TYR A 457 -13.14 4.19 -3.64
N THR A 458 -11.82 4.18 -3.90
CA THR A 458 -11.33 4.64 -5.21
C THR A 458 -11.69 3.59 -6.25
N TYR A 459 -12.39 3.98 -7.31
CA TYR A 459 -12.68 3.11 -8.42
C TYR A 459 -11.45 2.97 -9.33
N SER A 460 -11.12 1.71 -9.61
CA SER A 460 -9.97 1.39 -10.45
C SER A 460 -10.20 1.86 -11.89
N ARG A 461 -9.18 2.48 -12.49
CA ARG A 461 -9.12 2.75 -13.94
C ARG A 461 -8.65 1.52 -14.73
N SER A 462 -8.48 0.38 -14.06
CA SER A 462 -8.13 -0.91 -14.66
C SER A 462 -8.90 -2.05 -13.98
N GLY A 463 -9.80 -2.70 -14.71
CA GLY A 463 -10.67 -3.75 -14.20
C GLY A 463 -12.16 -3.47 -14.34
N ASN A 464 -12.94 -4.53 -14.10
CA ASN A 464 -14.38 -4.40 -13.94
C ASN A 464 -14.71 -3.88 -12.54
N GLU A 465 -15.52 -2.83 -12.49
CA GLU A 465 -16.02 -2.20 -11.28
C GLU A 465 -17.55 -2.13 -11.30
N LYS A 466 -18.15 -1.92 -10.11
CA LYS A 466 -19.58 -1.64 -10.01
C LYS A 466 -19.81 -0.35 -9.25
N GLY A 467 -20.46 0.61 -9.91
CA GLY A 467 -20.74 1.93 -9.38
C GLY A 467 -21.45 1.90 -8.03
N PRO A 468 -21.36 3.00 -7.26
CA PRO A 468 -21.98 3.13 -5.95
C PRO A 468 -23.50 3.06 -6.05
N LYS A 469 -24.17 2.70 -4.96
CA LYS A 469 -25.64 2.73 -4.90
C LYS A 469 -26.13 4.17 -4.89
N ALA A 470 -27.29 4.43 -5.48
CA ALA A 470 -27.93 5.74 -5.38
C ALA A 470 -28.11 6.16 -3.91
N GLY A 471 -27.69 7.37 -3.56
CA GLY A 471 -27.76 7.90 -2.19
C GLY A 471 -26.78 7.30 -1.18
N ALA A 472 -25.89 6.41 -1.60
CA ALA A 472 -24.84 5.84 -0.76
C ALA A 472 -23.45 6.29 -1.21
N TRP A 473 -22.53 6.44 -0.26
CA TRP A 473 -21.15 6.84 -0.50
C TRP A 473 -20.33 5.75 -1.20
N ASP A 474 -20.60 4.51 -0.85
CA ASP A 474 -20.00 3.32 -1.44
C ASP A 474 -21.02 2.17 -1.42
N ARG A 475 -20.59 0.98 -1.81
CA ARG A 475 -21.45 -0.22 -1.76
C ARG A 475 -21.54 -0.85 -0.37
N ARG A 476 -20.60 -0.52 0.53
CA ARG A 476 -20.44 -1.17 1.85
C ARG A 476 -21.27 -0.51 2.93
N GLY A 477 -21.72 0.73 2.74
CA GLY A 477 -22.56 1.46 3.69
C GLY A 477 -21.78 2.46 4.55
N SER A 478 -20.63 2.93 4.06
CA SER A 478 -19.84 3.95 4.74
C SER A 478 -20.61 5.25 4.90
N LYS A 479 -20.34 5.95 6.02
CA LYS A 479 -21.02 7.19 6.41
C LYS A 479 -20.03 8.17 7.01
N VAL A 480 -20.34 9.45 6.87
CA VAL A 480 -19.57 10.57 7.43
C VAL A 480 -20.50 11.59 8.06
N TRP A 481 -20.10 12.14 9.19
CA TRP A 481 -20.79 13.22 9.88
C TRP A 481 -19.84 14.37 10.15
N LEU A 482 -20.36 15.59 10.04
CA LEU A 482 -19.73 16.81 10.53
C LEU A 482 -20.62 17.41 11.63
N ASN A 483 -20.09 17.55 12.83
CA ASN A 483 -20.82 18.08 13.99
C ASN A 483 -22.15 17.34 14.25
N GLY A 484 -22.17 16.02 14.05
CA GLY A 484 -23.36 15.17 14.21
C GLY A 484 -24.35 15.23 13.05
N ILE A 485 -24.11 16.07 12.03
CA ILE A 485 -24.94 16.15 10.83
C ILE A 485 -24.33 15.22 9.77
N GLU A 486 -25.11 14.26 9.28
CA GLU A 486 -24.67 13.34 8.24
C GLU A 486 -24.41 14.10 6.94
N ILE A 487 -23.25 13.87 6.32
CA ILE A 487 -22.95 14.40 4.99
C ILE A 487 -23.48 13.40 3.96
N ALA A 488 -24.45 13.85 3.17
CA ALA A 488 -25.04 13.05 2.11
C ALA A 488 -24.02 12.68 1.03
N ALA A 489 -24.19 11.48 0.45
CA ALA A 489 -23.41 11.06 -0.71
C ALA A 489 -23.64 11.99 -1.91
N PRO A 490 -22.65 12.16 -2.80
CA PRO A 490 -22.82 12.97 -3.99
C PRO A 490 -23.89 12.37 -4.92
N LYS A 491 -24.44 13.22 -5.80
CA LYS A 491 -25.30 12.75 -6.88
C LYS A 491 -24.45 12.04 -7.92
N TRP A 492 -24.51 10.71 -7.93
CA TRP A 492 -23.84 9.89 -8.94
C TRP A 492 -24.49 10.08 -10.32
N GLU A 493 -23.67 10.21 -11.36
CA GLU A 493 -24.15 10.31 -12.74
C GLU A 493 -24.67 8.96 -13.27
N GLN A 494 -24.05 7.86 -12.82
CA GLN A 494 -24.40 6.49 -13.24
C GLN A 494 -24.46 5.51 -12.06
N PRO A 495 -25.37 5.73 -11.07
CA PRO A 495 -25.47 4.84 -9.91
C PRO A 495 -25.70 3.39 -10.34
N GLU A 496 -25.03 2.46 -9.65
CA GLU A 496 -25.07 1.02 -9.88
C GLU A 496 -24.63 0.52 -11.27
N ALA A 497 -24.03 1.39 -12.09
CA ALA A 497 -23.47 1.00 -13.38
C ALA A 497 -22.46 -0.15 -13.24
N ASN A 498 -22.52 -1.10 -14.18
CA ASN A 498 -21.48 -2.10 -14.33
C ASN A 498 -20.41 -1.49 -15.24
N ILE A 499 -19.34 -0.96 -14.65
CA ILE A 499 -18.24 -0.31 -15.36
C ILE A 499 -17.29 -1.41 -15.79
N GLN A 500 -17.32 -1.77 -17.06
CA GLN A 500 -16.52 -2.88 -17.58
C GLN A 500 -15.23 -2.35 -18.21
N GLN A 501 -14.14 -3.09 -17.99
CA GLN A 501 -12.96 -3.04 -18.86
C GLN A 501 -13.30 -3.76 -20.17
N ASN A 502 -14.23 -3.20 -20.95
CA ASN A 502 -14.69 -3.77 -22.21
C ASN A 502 -14.11 -3.07 -23.43
N HIS A 503 -13.05 -2.27 -23.22
CA HIS A 503 -12.29 -1.64 -24.30
C HIS A 503 -13.09 -0.64 -25.17
N ALA A 504 -14.42 -0.51 -25.06
CA ALA A 504 -15.22 0.14 -26.10
C ALA A 504 -16.19 1.25 -25.65
N THR A 505 -16.94 1.12 -24.54
CA THR A 505 -18.22 1.89 -24.48
C THR A 505 -18.55 2.62 -23.18
N GLN A 506 -18.39 2.01 -22.00
CA GLN A 506 -18.78 2.65 -20.73
C GLN A 506 -17.56 2.84 -19.82
N GLY A 507 -17.32 4.09 -19.44
CA GLY A 507 -16.17 4.50 -18.64
C GLY A 507 -16.56 4.95 -17.24
N LEU A 508 -15.55 5.37 -16.47
CA LEU A 508 -15.76 6.13 -15.24
C LEU A 508 -16.28 7.53 -15.58
N THR A 509 -17.19 8.03 -14.75
CA THR A 509 -17.67 9.40 -14.81
C THR A 509 -17.27 10.16 -13.56
N ASN A 510 -18.10 10.14 -12.52
CA ASN A 510 -17.96 10.98 -11.33
C ASN A 510 -17.80 10.17 -10.03
N GLU A 511 -17.50 8.87 -10.14
CA GLU A 511 -17.35 7.96 -9.00
C GLU A 511 -16.14 8.31 -8.13
N ASN A 512 -15.01 8.62 -8.78
CA ASN A 512 -13.78 9.03 -8.10
C ASN A 512 -13.86 10.50 -7.64
N LEU A 513 -13.29 10.81 -6.48
CA LEU A 513 -13.30 12.17 -5.91
C LEU A 513 -12.71 13.22 -6.85
N THR A 514 -11.75 12.83 -7.68
CA THR A 514 -11.04 13.69 -8.65
C THR A 514 -11.88 14.05 -9.86
N ALA A 515 -12.99 13.36 -10.08
CA ALA A 515 -13.85 13.52 -11.26
C ALA A 515 -15.20 14.19 -10.94
N ARG A 516 -15.33 14.79 -9.76
CA ARG A 516 -16.53 15.50 -9.30
C ARG A 516 -16.19 16.70 -8.45
N ASP A 517 -17.16 17.58 -8.29
CA ASP A 517 -17.05 18.71 -7.37
C ASP A 517 -16.86 18.24 -5.92
N VAL A 518 -16.09 19.03 -5.16
CA VAL A 518 -15.93 18.82 -3.72
C VAL A 518 -17.24 18.99 -2.98
N VAL A 519 -17.41 18.25 -1.89
CA VAL A 519 -18.61 18.35 -1.07
C VAL A 519 -18.54 19.62 -0.25
N LYS A 520 -19.50 20.52 -0.44
CA LYS A 520 -19.62 21.74 0.36
C LYS A 520 -20.02 21.38 1.80
N VAL A 521 -19.26 21.87 2.76
CA VAL A 521 -19.53 21.75 4.20
C VAL A 521 -19.43 23.12 4.87
N HIS A 522 -20.03 23.25 6.05
CA HIS A 522 -19.99 24.48 6.84
C HIS A 522 -19.28 24.24 8.16
N LEU A 523 -18.19 24.98 8.40
CA LEU A 523 -17.39 24.91 9.61
C LEU A 523 -17.79 26.03 10.56
N ARG A 524 -17.99 25.67 11.83
CA ARG A 524 -18.09 26.64 12.92
C ARG A 524 -16.70 27.13 13.28
N LYS A 525 -16.59 28.36 13.79
CA LYS A 525 -15.38 28.79 14.48
C LYS A 525 -15.12 27.87 15.68
N GLY A 526 -13.87 27.45 15.87
CA GLY A 526 -13.47 26.47 16.88
C GLY A 526 -13.48 25.03 16.37
N TRP A 527 -13.68 24.07 17.27
CA TRP A 527 -13.61 22.65 16.97
C TRP A 527 -14.85 22.11 16.26
N ASN A 528 -14.64 21.37 15.19
CA ASN A 528 -15.67 20.67 14.43
C ASN A 528 -15.39 19.16 14.41
N LYS A 529 -16.32 18.32 14.85
CA LYS A 529 -16.12 16.86 14.89
C LYS A 529 -16.39 16.26 13.51
N VAL A 530 -15.40 15.60 12.93
CA VAL A 530 -15.57 14.73 11.76
C VAL A 530 -15.54 13.29 12.24
N PHE A 531 -16.57 12.53 11.89
CA PHE A 531 -16.74 11.15 12.34
C PHE A 531 -17.14 10.26 11.18
N LEU A 532 -16.53 9.07 11.08
CA LEU A 532 -16.65 8.14 9.97
C LEU A 532 -17.05 6.76 10.48
N ARG A 533 -18.00 6.13 9.81
CA ARG A 533 -18.32 4.71 9.95
C ARG A 533 -17.88 3.98 8.69
N LEU A 534 -17.07 2.95 8.85
CA LEU A 534 -16.36 2.26 7.77
C LEU A 534 -16.64 0.75 7.84
N PRO A 535 -17.81 0.27 7.38
CA PRO A 535 -18.09 -1.15 7.34
C PRO A 535 -17.27 -1.86 6.27
N HIS A 536 -16.75 -3.03 6.61
CA HIS A 536 -16.15 -4.01 5.72
C HIS A 536 -17.10 -5.21 5.59
N VAL A 537 -18.09 -5.10 4.71
CA VAL A 537 -19.03 -6.18 4.41
C VAL A 537 -18.93 -6.55 2.93
N ASN A 538 -19.16 -7.83 2.62
CA ASN A 538 -19.26 -8.27 1.24
C ASN A 538 -20.66 -7.96 0.68
N SER A 539 -20.84 -6.73 0.19
CA SER A 539 -22.08 -6.23 -0.40
C SER A 539 -22.16 -6.39 -1.92
N GLY A 540 -21.21 -7.13 -2.52
CA GLY A 540 -21.04 -7.27 -3.96
C GLY A 540 -20.56 -5.98 -4.67
N GLY A 541 -19.90 -6.14 -5.80
CA GLY A 541 -19.40 -5.01 -6.61
C GLY A 541 -18.14 -4.34 -6.08
N THR A 542 -17.44 -4.96 -5.13
CA THR A 542 -16.15 -4.52 -4.59
C THR A 542 -15.06 -5.52 -4.96
N ALA A 543 -14.89 -5.81 -6.25
CA ALA A 543 -14.05 -6.91 -6.73
C ALA A 543 -12.58 -6.78 -6.34
N ARG A 544 -12.10 -5.54 -6.09
CA ARG A 544 -10.73 -5.26 -5.62
C ARG A 544 -10.58 -5.32 -4.10
N ASP A 545 -11.70 -5.43 -3.38
CA ASP A 545 -11.78 -5.54 -1.93
C ASP A 545 -10.98 -4.45 -1.16
N LYS A 546 -10.87 -3.24 -1.74
CA LYS A 546 -10.24 -2.10 -1.09
C LYS A 546 -11.11 -1.61 0.06
N TRP A 547 -10.53 -1.48 1.25
CA TRP A 547 -11.18 -0.85 2.40
C TRP A 547 -10.37 0.37 2.78
N GLN A 548 -10.94 1.56 2.61
CA GLN A 548 -10.22 2.81 2.75
C GLN A 548 -11.17 3.95 3.11
N PHE A 549 -10.59 5.09 3.43
CA PHE A 549 -11.28 6.37 3.37
C PHE A 549 -10.29 7.47 3.02
N THR A 550 -10.82 8.54 2.42
CA THR A 550 -10.12 9.79 2.15
C THR A 550 -10.99 10.93 2.64
N PHE A 551 -10.45 11.79 3.49
CA PHE A 551 -11.11 13.01 3.93
C PHE A 551 -10.08 14.12 4.16
N VAL A 552 -10.26 15.25 3.49
CA VAL A 552 -9.50 16.49 3.75
C VAL A 552 -10.33 17.71 3.36
N LEU A 553 -10.13 18.81 4.09
CA LEU A 553 -10.81 20.07 3.81
C LEU A 553 -9.97 20.91 2.86
N THR A 554 -10.68 21.62 2.01
CA THR A 554 -10.16 22.41 0.91
C THR A 554 -10.99 23.68 0.76
N ASP A 555 -10.54 24.60 -0.08
CA ASP A 555 -11.41 25.63 -0.63
C ASP A 555 -12.55 25.03 -1.48
N LEU A 556 -13.49 25.85 -1.93
CA LEU A 556 -14.61 25.38 -2.74
C LEU A 556 -14.20 24.90 -4.15
N SER A 557 -12.97 25.18 -4.59
CA SER A 557 -12.43 24.61 -5.83
C SER A 557 -11.90 23.18 -5.66
N GLY A 558 -11.66 22.75 -4.42
CA GLY A 558 -11.03 21.47 -4.11
C GLY A 558 -9.54 21.43 -4.37
N LYS A 559 -8.92 22.57 -4.72
CA LYS A 559 -7.52 22.64 -5.13
C LYS A 559 -6.63 23.23 -4.06
N GLN A 560 -7.14 24.03 -3.11
CA GLN A 560 -6.29 24.69 -2.12
C GLN A 560 -6.63 24.26 -0.70
N ALA A 561 -5.60 24.18 0.14
CA ALA A 561 -5.79 23.97 1.57
C ALA A 561 -6.42 25.22 2.19
N LEU A 562 -7.21 25.03 3.25
CA LEU A 562 -7.71 26.14 4.06
C LEU A 562 -6.62 26.65 5.01
N ASN A 563 -6.58 27.96 5.21
CA ASN A 563 -5.61 28.60 6.10
C ASN A 563 -5.95 28.38 7.58
N GLY A 564 -4.95 28.02 8.37
CA GLY A 564 -5.06 27.92 9.84
C GLY A 564 -5.91 26.76 10.36
N ILE A 565 -6.21 25.77 9.51
CA ILE A 565 -6.95 24.56 9.93
C ILE A 565 -6.01 23.58 10.63
N VAL A 566 -6.46 23.05 11.77
CA VAL A 566 -5.76 22.02 12.55
C VAL A 566 -6.63 20.77 12.63
N TYR A 567 -6.06 19.60 12.33
CA TYR A 567 -6.71 18.30 12.51
C TYR A 567 -6.12 17.62 13.73
N SER A 568 -6.92 17.43 14.77
CA SER A 568 -6.50 16.72 15.97
C SER A 568 -7.59 15.78 16.45
N PRO A 569 -7.36 14.46 16.53
CA PRO A 569 -8.31 13.54 17.13
C PRO A 569 -8.47 13.71 18.64
N ASN A 570 -7.62 14.53 19.28
CA ASN A 570 -7.62 14.78 20.72
C ASN A 570 -7.94 16.24 21.09
N LYS A 571 -8.29 17.10 20.10
CA LYS A 571 -8.51 18.55 20.24
C LYS A 571 -7.27 19.32 20.74
N CYS A 572 -6.08 18.91 20.32
CA CYS A 572 -4.83 19.66 20.55
C CYS A 572 -4.67 20.75 19.50
N ILE A 573 -4.37 21.99 19.92
CA ILE A 573 -4.32 23.13 18.99
C ILE A 573 -2.99 23.26 18.23
N ASP A 574 -1.90 22.72 18.78
CA ASP A 574 -0.59 22.71 18.17
C ASP A 574 -0.13 21.30 17.79
N GLU A 575 0.75 21.24 16.80
CA GLU A 575 1.26 19.98 16.23
C GLU A 575 2.13 19.18 17.21
N ALA A 576 2.87 19.85 18.11
CA ALA A 576 3.75 19.16 19.06
C ALA A 576 2.95 18.38 20.10
N ALA A 577 1.82 18.93 20.57
CA ALA A 577 0.88 18.22 21.42
C ALA A 577 0.27 16.99 20.73
N ASP A 578 -0.06 17.08 19.45
CA ASP A 578 -0.57 15.93 18.69
C ASP A 578 0.49 14.84 18.44
N GLN A 579 1.72 15.23 18.15
CA GLN A 579 2.85 14.29 18.06
C GLN A 579 3.10 13.59 19.38
N LEU A 580 3.05 14.33 20.50
CA LEU A 580 3.16 13.77 21.84
C LEU A 580 2.01 12.79 22.13
N ALA A 581 0.77 13.13 21.77
CA ALA A 581 -0.38 12.26 21.91
C ALA A 581 -0.23 10.96 21.11
N SER A 582 0.26 11.04 19.87
CA SER A 582 0.58 9.87 19.05
C SER A 582 1.63 9.00 19.72
N ARG A 583 2.68 9.61 20.27
CA ARG A 583 3.75 8.87 20.94
C ARG A 583 3.25 8.16 22.20
N ILE A 584 2.39 8.81 22.98
CA ILE A 584 1.75 8.20 24.15
C ILE A 584 0.97 6.95 23.73
N ASP A 585 0.22 7.00 22.63
CA ASP A 585 -0.56 5.87 22.15
C ASP A 585 0.29 4.73 21.59
N GLU A 586 1.39 5.04 20.89
CA GLU A 586 2.36 4.04 20.43
C GLU A 586 2.94 3.25 21.60
N ILE A 587 3.38 3.97 22.65
CA ILE A 587 3.89 3.34 23.86
C ILE A 587 2.76 2.55 24.54
N SER A 588 1.57 3.14 24.69
CA SER A 588 0.42 2.47 25.33
C SER A 588 0.08 1.15 24.63
N HIS A 589 0.04 1.14 23.30
CA HIS A 589 -0.22 -0.05 22.50
C HIS A 589 0.87 -1.11 22.70
N TYR A 590 2.15 -0.72 22.70
CA TYR A 590 3.25 -1.63 23.02
C TYR A 590 3.07 -2.25 24.42
N LEU A 591 2.66 -1.45 25.40
CA LEU A 591 2.44 -1.93 26.76
C LEU A 591 1.27 -2.92 26.85
N GLU A 592 0.18 -2.66 26.13
CA GLU A 592 -0.99 -3.55 26.08
C GLU A 592 -0.68 -4.87 25.38
N ALA A 593 0.12 -4.85 24.32
CA ALA A 593 0.48 -6.03 23.55
C ALA A 593 1.46 -6.98 24.27
N ARG A 594 2.16 -6.49 25.31
CA ARG A 594 3.29 -7.22 25.92
C ARG A 594 3.15 -7.45 27.42
N TYR A 595 2.41 -6.60 28.13
CA TYR A 595 2.30 -6.64 29.58
C TYR A 595 0.87 -6.89 30.04
N SER A 596 0.68 -8.03 30.70
CA SER A 596 -0.62 -8.50 31.18
C SER A 596 -0.44 -9.30 32.46
N GLU A 597 -1.53 -9.62 33.15
CA GLU A 597 -1.55 -10.65 34.20
C GLU A 597 -1.76 -12.05 33.61
N GLU A 598 -2.05 -12.13 32.30
CA GLU A 598 -2.22 -13.40 31.57
C GLU A 598 -0.89 -14.15 31.40
N LEU A 599 -1.00 -15.47 31.27
CA LEU A 599 0.15 -16.35 31.07
C LEU A 599 0.86 -16.06 29.75
N GLY A 600 2.19 -16.12 29.75
CA GLY A 600 2.99 -15.92 28.53
C GLY A 600 3.23 -14.46 28.15
N PHE A 601 2.73 -13.51 28.94
CA PHE A 601 3.05 -12.09 28.85
C PHE A 601 4.03 -11.67 29.95
N TYR A 602 4.63 -10.48 29.81
CA TYR A 602 5.40 -9.88 30.90
C TYR A 602 4.47 -9.40 32.02
N PRO A 603 4.89 -9.45 33.30
CA PRO A 603 4.07 -8.98 34.41
C PRO A 603 3.63 -7.52 34.24
N ALA A 604 2.33 -7.24 34.42
CA ALA A 604 1.79 -5.88 34.25
C ALA A 604 2.43 -4.86 35.19
N ALA A 605 2.90 -5.31 36.37
CA ALA A 605 3.63 -4.50 37.34
C ALA A 605 4.91 -3.85 36.78
N LEU A 606 5.59 -4.49 35.82
CA LEU A 606 6.80 -3.93 35.19
C LEU A 606 6.51 -2.67 34.38
N ALA A 607 5.35 -2.64 33.70
CA ALA A 607 4.92 -1.49 32.90
C ALA A 607 4.26 -0.39 33.73
N LEU A 608 3.90 -0.66 35.00
CA LEU A 608 3.09 0.25 35.82
C LEU A 608 3.71 1.66 35.98
N PRO A 609 5.03 1.83 36.21
CA PRO A 609 5.62 3.17 36.29
C PRO A 609 5.43 3.97 35.00
N LEU A 610 5.69 3.36 33.84
CA LEU A 610 5.53 4.02 32.55
C LEU A 610 4.05 4.31 32.24
N ARG A 611 3.12 3.39 32.57
CA ARG A 611 1.68 3.66 32.45
C ARG A 611 1.26 4.90 33.24
N LYS A 612 1.73 5.06 34.47
CA LYS A 612 1.45 6.26 35.28
C LYS A 612 2.02 7.54 34.65
N GLN A 613 3.24 7.47 34.12
CA GLN A 613 3.86 8.61 33.45
C GLN A 613 3.10 8.98 32.17
N LEU A 614 2.68 8.00 31.37
CA LEU A 614 1.84 8.21 30.18
C LEU A 614 0.54 8.92 30.54
N GLU A 615 -0.17 8.46 31.57
CA GLU A 615 -1.41 9.11 32.03
C GLU A 615 -1.18 10.55 32.51
N GLN A 616 -0.09 10.80 33.23
CA GLN A 616 0.27 12.15 33.67
C GLN A 616 0.53 13.08 32.47
N VAL A 617 1.34 12.65 31.50
CA VAL A 617 1.63 13.46 30.30
C VAL A 617 0.37 13.63 29.44
N ARG A 618 -0.45 12.58 29.29
CA ARG A 618 -1.74 12.62 28.58
C ARG A 618 -2.66 13.69 29.16
N GLY A 619 -2.71 13.84 30.48
CA GLY A 619 -3.48 14.88 31.17
C GLY A 619 -3.08 16.31 30.81
N THR A 620 -1.87 16.53 30.27
CA THR A 620 -1.39 17.86 29.89
C THR A 620 -1.63 18.21 28.42
N LEU A 621 -2.18 17.31 27.60
CA LEU A 621 -2.25 17.50 26.14
C LEU A 621 -3.06 18.74 25.69
N GLN A 622 -3.97 19.21 26.53
CA GLN A 622 -4.78 20.42 26.27
C GLN A 622 -4.21 21.68 26.94
N ASP A 623 -3.16 21.55 27.74
CA ASP A 623 -2.51 22.70 28.39
C ASP A 623 -1.76 23.55 27.35
N SER A 624 -1.67 24.85 27.62
CA SER A 624 -0.85 25.77 26.82
C SER A 624 0.62 25.65 27.22
N LEU A 625 1.34 24.69 26.62
CA LEU A 625 2.77 24.49 26.79
C LEU A 625 3.54 24.93 25.54
N SER A 626 4.80 25.33 25.71
CA SER A 626 5.72 25.57 24.61
C SER A 626 6.14 24.28 23.91
N ALA A 627 6.58 24.38 22.65
CA ALA A 627 7.10 23.24 21.91
C ALA A 627 8.29 22.55 22.63
N ALA A 628 9.14 23.33 23.29
CA ALA A 628 10.27 22.82 24.07
C ALA A 628 9.82 22.01 25.31
N GLU A 629 8.75 22.43 25.99
CA GLU A 629 8.16 21.66 27.10
C GLU A 629 7.54 20.36 26.60
N ARG A 630 6.83 20.38 25.47
CA ARG A 630 6.28 19.17 24.83
C ARG A 630 7.37 18.19 24.41
N GLU A 631 8.46 18.70 23.84
CA GLU A 631 9.61 17.89 23.47
C GLU A 631 10.30 17.29 24.70
N ALA A 632 10.42 18.04 25.80
CA ALA A 632 10.95 17.50 27.05
C ALA A 632 10.08 16.37 27.61
N GLN A 633 8.74 16.51 27.56
CA GLN A 633 7.81 15.43 27.93
C GLN A 633 8.01 14.19 27.06
N ARG A 634 8.14 14.38 25.74
CA ARG A 634 8.40 13.28 24.79
C ARG A 634 9.70 12.56 25.12
N ASN A 635 10.80 13.29 25.29
CA ASN A 635 12.11 12.72 25.58
C ASN A 635 12.11 11.94 26.91
N GLN A 636 11.38 12.41 27.92
CA GLN A 636 11.21 11.67 29.19
C GLN A 636 10.43 10.36 29.02
N LEU A 637 9.38 10.36 28.18
CA LEU A 637 8.64 9.13 27.86
C LEU A 637 9.51 8.15 27.07
N ASP A 638 10.30 8.64 26.10
CA ASP A 638 11.21 7.82 25.30
C ASP A 638 12.31 7.16 26.13
N GLU A 639 12.89 7.90 27.07
CA GLU A 639 13.88 7.36 28.00
C GLU A 639 13.29 6.27 28.90
N ALA A 640 12.13 6.54 29.49
CA ALA A 640 11.44 5.57 30.35
C ALA A 640 10.99 4.34 29.56
N PHE A 641 10.57 4.52 28.31
CA PHE A 641 10.22 3.44 27.41
C PHE A 641 11.43 2.58 27.06
N ARG A 642 12.55 3.19 26.66
CA ARG A 642 13.80 2.46 26.39
C ARG A 642 14.27 1.67 27.61
N THR A 643 14.24 2.28 28.79
CA THR A 643 14.59 1.61 30.07
C THR A 643 13.72 0.37 30.31
N LEU A 644 12.42 0.46 30.05
CA LEU A 644 11.50 -0.68 30.18
C LEU A 644 11.84 -1.79 29.18
N GLN A 645 12.14 -1.44 27.93
CA GLN A 645 12.51 -2.39 26.88
C GLN A 645 13.83 -3.12 27.20
N GLU A 646 14.83 -2.41 27.72
CA GLU A 646 16.08 -3.01 28.20
C GLU A 646 15.82 -3.99 29.36
N GLY A 647 14.86 -3.68 30.23
CA GLY A 647 14.42 -4.56 31.32
C GLY A 647 13.78 -5.88 30.83
N GLU A 648 13.12 -5.90 29.68
CA GLU A 648 12.49 -7.10 29.12
C GLU A 648 13.48 -8.25 28.88
N ALA A 649 14.74 -7.94 28.56
CA ALA A 649 15.78 -8.92 28.30
C ALA A 649 16.10 -9.79 29.53
N THR A 650 15.75 -9.33 30.73
CA THR A 650 16.00 -10.02 32.01
C THR A 650 14.72 -10.42 32.74
N ALA A 651 13.55 -10.04 32.22
CA ALA A 651 12.26 -10.31 32.83
C ALA A 651 11.73 -11.70 32.45
N SER A 652 11.14 -12.40 33.43
CA SER A 652 10.43 -13.66 33.20
C SER A 652 8.98 -13.39 32.80
N LEU A 653 8.44 -14.22 31.90
CA LEU A 653 7.01 -14.23 31.55
C LEU A 653 6.17 -14.79 32.72
N ASN A 654 4.89 -14.43 32.78
CA ASN A 654 3.94 -15.00 33.72
C ASN A 654 3.75 -16.51 33.45
N MET A 655 4.20 -17.35 34.38
CA MET A 655 4.10 -18.81 34.29
C MET A 655 2.79 -19.33 34.90
N PRO A 656 2.29 -20.50 34.47
CA PRO A 656 1.16 -21.13 35.13
C PRO A 656 1.40 -21.27 36.63
N LYS A 657 0.41 -20.88 37.45
CA LYS A 657 0.46 -21.12 38.90
C LYS A 657 0.54 -22.63 39.18
N VAL A 658 1.46 -23.01 40.05
CA VAL A 658 1.70 -24.39 40.45
C VAL A 658 0.59 -24.88 41.36
N SER A 659 -0.01 -26.03 41.05
CA SER A 659 -0.99 -26.67 41.92
C SER A 659 -0.32 -27.48 43.03
N GLN A 660 -0.65 -27.16 44.27
CA GLN A 660 -0.18 -27.85 45.48
C GLN A 660 -1.31 -28.71 46.09
N GLN A 661 -1.07 -29.33 47.25
CA GLN A 661 -2.10 -30.13 47.93
C GLN A 661 -3.26 -29.27 48.46
N THR A 662 -2.99 -28.04 48.87
CA THR A 662 -3.95 -27.12 49.50
C THR A 662 -4.60 -26.14 48.52
N GLU A 663 -4.03 -25.97 47.33
CA GLU A 663 -4.50 -25.01 46.32
C GLU A 663 -4.35 -25.60 44.91
N ARG A 664 -5.44 -25.66 44.14
CA ARG A 664 -5.49 -26.25 42.79
C ARG A 664 -5.83 -25.18 41.75
N HIS A 665 -5.00 -25.06 40.73
CA HIS A 665 -5.19 -24.16 39.59
C HIS A 665 -5.37 -24.98 38.32
N GLY A 666 -6.61 -25.03 37.81
CA GLY A 666 -6.96 -25.75 36.59
C GLY A 666 -6.83 -24.88 35.34
N TYR A 667 -6.23 -25.44 34.29
CA TYR A 667 -6.01 -24.77 33.02
C TYR A 667 -6.58 -25.60 31.86
N SER A 668 -7.14 -24.92 30.87
CA SER A 668 -7.35 -25.45 29.53
C SER A 668 -6.47 -24.68 28.57
N PHE A 669 -5.91 -25.33 27.55
CA PHE A 669 -5.07 -24.66 26.56
C PHE A 669 -5.35 -25.19 25.15
N CYS A 670 -4.87 -24.49 24.13
CA CYS A 670 -4.99 -24.84 22.72
C CYS A 670 -3.77 -24.30 21.96
N THR A 671 -3.63 -24.66 20.67
CA THR A 671 -2.59 -24.07 19.81
C THR A 671 -3.15 -22.84 19.07
N PRO A 672 -2.31 -21.83 18.75
CA PRO A 672 -2.76 -20.61 18.05
C PRO A 672 -3.51 -20.91 16.74
N LEU A 673 -3.02 -21.89 15.97
CA LEU A 673 -3.62 -22.29 14.69
C LEU A 673 -4.95 -23.05 14.86
N ARG A 674 -5.28 -23.53 16.06
CA ARG A 674 -6.45 -24.38 16.35
C ARG A 674 -7.09 -23.95 17.67
N GLY A 675 -7.40 -22.65 17.80
CA GLY A 675 -7.92 -22.04 19.02
C GLY A 675 -9.22 -22.63 19.58
N ASN A 676 -9.95 -23.42 18.78
CA ASN A 676 -11.16 -24.12 19.20
C ASN A 676 -10.94 -25.60 19.53
N ARG A 677 -9.69 -26.10 19.60
CA ARG A 677 -9.41 -27.52 19.85
C ARG A 677 -8.62 -27.74 21.14
N TYR A 678 -9.28 -28.33 22.14
CA TYR A 678 -8.76 -28.51 23.48
C TYR A 678 -8.15 -29.91 23.68
N PRO A 679 -6.87 -30.04 24.07
CA PRO A 679 -6.26 -31.31 24.46
C PRO A 679 -7.06 -31.97 25.59
N THR A 680 -7.58 -33.15 25.31
CA THR A 680 -8.54 -33.85 26.16
C THR A 680 -8.09 -35.29 26.40
N ALA A 681 -7.91 -35.67 27.67
CA ALA A 681 -7.64 -37.04 28.09
C ALA A 681 -8.80 -37.98 27.71
N LYS A 682 -8.47 -39.16 27.17
CA LYS A 682 -9.43 -40.22 26.81
C LYS A 682 -9.31 -41.49 27.66
N GLY A 683 -8.40 -41.49 28.64
CA GLY A 683 -8.15 -42.61 29.54
C GLY A 683 -6.66 -42.96 29.64
N ALA A 684 -6.33 -43.88 30.54
CA ALA A 684 -4.95 -44.35 30.70
C ALA A 684 -4.43 -45.02 29.41
N ASN A 685 -3.20 -44.69 29.02
CA ASN A 685 -2.51 -45.11 27.80
C ASN A 685 -3.20 -44.74 26.47
N GLN A 686 -4.19 -43.83 26.50
CA GLN A 686 -4.88 -43.36 25.30
C GLN A 686 -4.24 -42.08 24.74
N PRO A 687 -4.33 -41.85 23.41
CA PRO A 687 -3.90 -40.60 22.78
C PRO A 687 -4.62 -39.38 23.34
N LEU A 688 -3.91 -38.25 23.37
CA LEU A 688 -4.45 -36.94 23.72
C LEU A 688 -5.15 -36.34 22.48
N VAL A 689 -6.45 -36.08 22.57
CA VAL A 689 -7.30 -35.66 21.43
C VAL A 689 -7.66 -34.18 21.52
N GLY A 690 -7.62 -33.46 20.41
CA GLY A 690 -8.01 -32.06 20.28
C GLY A 690 -9.51 -31.89 19.98
N GLU A 691 -10.32 -31.87 21.03
CA GLU A 691 -11.78 -31.77 20.93
C GLU A 691 -12.26 -30.36 20.61
N THR A 692 -13.26 -30.22 19.73
CA THR A 692 -13.81 -28.91 19.32
C THR A 692 -14.68 -28.25 20.38
N THR A 693 -15.15 -29.04 21.35
CA THR A 693 -15.96 -28.59 22.48
C THR A 693 -15.18 -28.87 23.75
N PHE A 694 -15.00 -27.86 24.60
CA PHE A 694 -14.30 -28.02 25.86
C PHE A 694 -14.99 -29.07 26.74
N GLN A 695 -14.22 -30.06 27.21
CA GLN A 695 -14.70 -31.15 28.07
C GLN A 695 -14.08 -30.98 29.47
N PRO A 696 -14.78 -30.45 30.48
CA PRO A 696 -14.16 -30.12 31.78
C PRO A 696 -13.43 -31.29 32.45
N GLN A 697 -13.97 -32.51 32.35
CA GLN A 697 -13.37 -33.70 32.96
C GLN A 697 -12.05 -34.13 32.29
N GLY A 698 -11.97 -34.06 30.97
CA GLY A 698 -10.79 -34.50 30.22
C GLY A 698 -9.83 -33.38 29.82
N GLY A 699 -10.29 -32.13 29.79
CA GLY A 699 -9.59 -30.98 29.23
C GLY A 699 -9.06 -29.97 30.27
N THR A 700 -9.22 -30.25 31.56
CA THR A 700 -8.66 -29.42 32.64
C THR A 700 -7.36 -30.04 33.17
N TRP A 701 -6.29 -29.26 33.14
CA TRP A 701 -4.93 -29.68 33.46
C TRP A 701 -4.35 -28.87 34.63
N LEU A 702 -3.61 -29.53 35.51
CA LEU A 702 -2.88 -28.97 36.65
C LEU A 702 -1.39 -29.04 36.33
N PHE A 703 -0.67 -27.96 36.59
CA PHE A 703 0.78 -27.93 36.50
C PHE A 703 1.37 -28.15 37.89
N ARG A 704 2.20 -29.18 38.06
CA ARG A 704 2.95 -29.42 39.30
C ARG A 704 4.43 -29.26 39.05
N LEU A 705 5.08 -28.41 39.84
CA LEU A 705 6.51 -28.16 39.72
C LEU A 705 7.30 -29.32 40.34
N ARG A 706 8.30 -29.79 39.60
CA ARG A 706 9.25 -30.82 40.01
C ARG A 706 10.52 -30.17 40.56
N GLU A 707 11.34 -30.94 41.27
CA GLU A 707 12.62 -30.47 41.83
C GLU A 707 13.62 -30.03 40.75
N ASP A 708 13.52 -30.59 39.54
CA ASP A 708 14.34 -30.24 38.37
C ASP A 708 13.86 -28.98 37.63
N GLY A 709 12.80 -28.33 38.12
CA GLY A 709 12.21 -27.14 37.50
C GLY A 709 11.25 -27.41 36.34
N ALA A 710 11.05 -28.67 35.95
CA ALA A 710 10.05 -29.05 34.97
C ALA A 710 8.66 -29.24 35.61
N PHE A 711 7.64 -29.47 34.78
CA PHE A 711 6.25 -29.61 35.21
C PHE A 711 5.69 -31.00 34.91
N ASP A 712 5.01 -31.60 35.88
CA ASP A 712 4.02 -32.63 35.60
C ASP A 712 2.71 -31.95 35.19
N ILE A 713 2.15 -32.37 34.05
CA ILE A 713 0.84 -31.90 33.56
C ILE A 713 -0.19 -32.99 33.85
N GLU A 714 -0.95 -32.80 34.93
CA GLU A 714 -1.91 -33.78 35.47
C GLU A 714 -3.35 -33.37 35.14
N ASN A 715 -4.17 -34.30 34.66
CA ASN A 715 -5.60 -34.05 34.47
C ASN A 715 -6.31 -33.89 35.83
N ALA A 716 -7.03 -32.79 36.01
CA ALA A 716 -7.59 -32.40 37.31
C ALA A 716 -8.63 -33.39 37.87
N SER A 717 -9.35 -34.11 37.01
CA SER A 717 -10.43 -35.03 37.41
C SER A 717 -9.97 -36.48 37.55
N SER A 718 -9.13 -36.96 36.64
CA SER A 718 -8.70 -38.37 36.60
C SER A 718 -7.36 -38.63 37.26
N GLY A 719 -6.54 -37.60 37.50
CA GLY A 719 -5.17 -37.75 38.02
C GLY A 719 -4.16 -38.30 37.01
N LEU A 720 -4.55 -38.44 35.72
CA LEU A 720 -3.65 -38.93 34.68
C LEU A 720 -2.65 -37.87 34.23
N PHE A 721 -1.39 -38.25 33.98
CA PHE A 721 -0.33 -37.36 33.52
C PHE A 721 -0.16 -37.40 32.01
N ILE A 722 0.14 -36.27 31.37
CA ILE A 722 0.61 -36.29 29.96
C ILE A 722 2.06 -36.77 29.93
N SER A 723 2.31 -37.93 29.30
CA SER A 723 3.67 -38.48 29.20
C SER A 723 4.45 -37.87 28.04
N PRO A 724 5.70 -37.41 28.26
CA PRO A 724 6.62 -37.05 27.18
C PRO A 724 7.25 -38.28 26.49
N ASP A 725 7.11 -39.48 27.06
CA ASP A 725 7.61 -40.72 26.48
C ASP A 725 6.74 -41.18 25.31
N SER A 726 6.93 -40.53 24.16
CA SER A 726 6.27 -40.87 22.91
C SER A 726 7.26 -40.73 21.75
N PRO A 727 7.34 -41.69 20.82
CA PRO A 727 8.20 -41.57 19.64
C PRO A 727 7.87 -40.34 18.78
N ASN A 728 8.83 -39.90 17.97
CA ASN A 728 8.58 -38.86 16.96
C ASN A 728 7.44 -39.31 16.02
N ASN A 729 6.56 -38.36 15.69
CA ASN A 729 5.39 -38.51 14.83
C ASN A 729 4.32 -39.45 15.40
N GLN A 730 4.29 -39.64 16.72
CA GLN A 730 3.24 -40.36 17.42
C GLN A 730 2.48 -39.45 18.39
N ALA A 731 1.23 -39.80 18.67
CA ALA A 731 0.42 -39.05 19.63
C ALA A 731 1.01 -39.14 21.04
N LEU A 732 1.02 -38.02 21.77
CA LEU A 732 1.22 -38.01 23.20
C LEU A 732 0.05 -38.73 23.87
N ARG A 733 0.33 -39.38 25.00
CA ARG A 733 -0.64 -40.20 25.72
C ARG A 733 -0.73 -39.76 27.17
N THR A 734 -1.87 -40.06 27.79
CA THR A 734 -2.01 -39.93 29.25
C THR A 734 -1.68 -41.23 29.97
N VAL A 735 -0.98 -41.17 31.11
CA VAL A 735 -0.53 -42.32 31.90
C VAL A 735 -0.93 -42.18 33.37
N THR A 736 -0.99 -43.28 34.12
CA THR A 736 -1.37 -43.30 35.55
C THR A 736 -0.19 -43.01 36.48
N GLU A 737 1.01 -43.38 36.08
CA GLU A 737 2.23 -43.15 36.86
C GLU A 737 2.85 -41.79 36.52
N VAL A 738 3.49 -41.16 37.51
CA VAL A 738 4.22 -39.90 37.30
C VAL A 738 5.34 -40.15 36.28
N PRO A 739 5.40 -39.40 35.16
CA PRO A 739 6.42 -39.61 34.16
C PRO A 739 7.85 -39.39 34.68
N ARG A 740 8.81 -40.09 34.07
CA ARG A 740 10.25 -39.97 34.43
C ARG A 740 10.81 -38.58 34.14
N GLN A 741 10.31 -37.91 33.10
CA GLN A 741 10.70 -36.55 32.72
C GLN A 741 9.47 -35.65 32.77
N GLY A 742 9.65 -34.40 33.19
CA GLY A 742 8.61 -33.38 33.18
C GLY A 742 8.67 -32.48 31.94
N TRP A 743 7.63 -31.68 31.75
CA TRP A 743 7.51 -30.69 30.68
C TRP A 743 8.10 -29.34 31.07
N THR A 744 8.94 -28.78 30.21
CA THR A 744 9.44 -27.40 30.31
C THR A 744 8.59 -26.48 29.44
N LEU A 745 8.22 -25.31 29.98
CA LEU A 745 7.57 -24.25 29.23
C LEU A 745 8.63 -23.19 28.87
N LYS A 746 8.81 -22.94 27.58
CA LYS A 746 9.70 -21.92 27.06
C LYS A 746 8.89 -20.79 26.42
N PRO A 747 9.37 -19.53 26.47
CA PRO A 747 8.79 -18.44 25.69
C PRO A 747 8.66 -18.83 24.21
N ALA A 748 7.50 -18.57 23.61
CA ALA A 748 7.35 -18.61 22.15
C ALA A 748 7.82 -17.28 21.53
N ASN A 749 7.93 -17.25 20.19
CA ASN A 749 8.21 -16.00 19.47
C ASN A 749 7.04 -15.00 19.56
N GLU A 750 5.86 -15.47 19.95
CA GLU A 750 4.65 -14.69 20.14
C GLU A 750 4.28 -14.71 21.62
N LEU A 751 4.10 -13.54 22.23
CA LEU A 751 3.67 -13.41 23.62
C LEU A 751 2.25 -13.96 23.81
N GLY A 752 1.97 -14.41 25.02
CA GLY A 752 0.75 -15.15 25.34
C GLY A 752 0.82 -16.65 25.03
N TYR A 753 1.91 -17.12 24.42
CA TYR A 753 2.11 -18.52 24.07
C TYR A 753 3.39 -19.11 24.66
N PHE A 754 3.35 -20.42 24.93
CA PHE A 754 4.49 -21.20 25.37
C PHE A 754 4.79 -22.33 24.40
N ILE A 755 6.07 -22.64 24.26
CA ILE A 755 6.55 -23.89 23.69
C ILE A 755 6.67 -24.90 24.83
N ILE A 756 5.94 -26.02 24.73
CA ILE A 756 5.95 -27.10 25.75
C ILE A 756 6.81 -28.25 25.25
N THR A 757 7.92 -28.53 25.94
CA THR A 757 8.94 -29.51 25.52
C THR A 757 9.48 -30.36 26.66
N SER A 758 9.91 -31.59 26.40
CA SER A 758 10.63 -32.44 27.35
C SER A 758 11.70 -33.24 26.60
N GLY A 759 12.97 -32.87 26.74
CA GLY A 759 14.05 -33.47 25.93
C GLY A 759 13.79 -33.26 24.43
N THR A 760 13.59 -34.35 23.68
CA THR A 760 13.21 -34.30 22.27
C THR A 760 11.70 -34.18 22.05
N ALA A 761 10.85 -34.38 23.07
CA ALA A 761 9.40 -34.33 22.91
C ALA A 761 8.88 -32.89 22.85
N GLN A 762 7.91 -32.62 21.98
CA GLN A 762 7.27 -31.31 21.82
C GLN A 762 5.77 -31.43 21.53
N PHE A 763 4.94 -30.60 22.16
CA PHE A 763 3.50 -30.54 21.87
C PHE A 763 3.22 -29.98 20.47
N ASN A 764 2.49 -30.73 19.64
CA ASN A 764 2.01 -30.24 18.35
C ASN A 764 0.61 -30.79 18.03
N GLN A 765 -0.34 -29.90 17.74
CA GLN A 765 -1.71 -30.30 17.41
C GLN A 765 -1.91 -30.37 15.89
N THR A 766 -2.09 -31.57 15.37
CA THR A 766 -2.23 -31.79 13.92
C THR A 766 -3.23 -32.90 13.59
N ASN A 767 -3.69 -32.91 12.34
CA ASN A 767 -4.50 -33.98 11.76
C ASN A 767 -3.63 -34.77 10.78
N ASN A 768 -2.75 -35.62 11.31
CA ASN A 768 -1.85 -36.41 10.50
C ASN A 768 -2.63 -37.54 9.80
N GLY A 769 -2.63 -37.55 8.46
CA GLY A 769 -3.26 -38.61 7.67
C GLY A 769 -4.77 -38.76 7.84
N GLY A 770 -5.49 -37.71 8.28
CA GLY A 770 -6.95 -37.76 8.47
C GLY A 770 -7.42 -38.54 9.71
N GLN A 771 -6.50 -38.89 10.62
CA GLN A 771 -6.78 -39.70 11.83
C GLN A 771 -7.40 -38.91 12.99
N GLY A 772 -7.93 -37.71 12.71
CA GLY A 772 -8.46 -36.79 13.70
C GLY A 772 -7.38 -35.88 14.29
N PHE A 773 -7.81 -34.79 14.93
CA PHE A 773 -6.88 -33.86 15.56
C PHE A 773 -6.39 -34.43 16.89
N GLN A 774 -5.12 -34.79 16.95
CA GLN A 774 -4.46 -35.28 18.17
C GLN A 774 -3.26 -34.39 18.50
N ILE A 775 -2.73 -34.53 19.72
CA ILE A 775 -1.48 -33.89 20.12
C ILE A 775 -0.35 -34.87 19.86
N TYR A 776 0.45 -34.61 18.83
CA TYR A 776 1.60 -35.39 18.45
C TYR A 776 2.89 -34.87 19.06
N ASN A 777 3.84 -35.79 19.27
CA ASN A 777 5.23 -35.46 19.44
C ASN A 777 5.89 -35.28 18.06
N TRP A 778 6.20 -34.05 17.65
CA TRP A 778 6.93 -33.77 16.41
C TRP A 778 8.44 -33.59 16.60
N GLY A 779 8.94 -34.02 17.75
CA GLY A 779 10.23 -33.68 18.34
C GLY A 779 11.37 -33.24 17.44
N TRP A 780 11.84 -32.00 17.64
CA TRP A 780 13.17 -31.48 17.24
C TRP A 780 13.71 -30.41 18.20
N GLY A 781 13.10 -30.18 19.37
CA GLY A 781 13.67 -29.42 20.50
C GLY A 781 14.09 -27.94 20.29
N ASN A 782 14.26 -27.45 19.05
CA ASN A 782 14.92 -26.18 18.71
C ASN A 782 14.54 -25.60 17.32
N GLU A 783 13.60 -26.17 16.56
CA GLU A 783 13.21 -25.59 15.25
C GLU A 783 11.91 -24.80 15.32
N TYR A 784 12.07 -23.49 15.21
CA TYR A 784 11.13 -22.46 14.83
C TYR A 784 9.99 -22.98 13.92
N PHE A 785 8.74 -22.89 14.38
CA PHE A 785 7.63 -22.74 13.45
C PHE A 785 7.78 -21.38 12.77
N ARG A 786 8.42 -21.35 11.60
CA ARG A 786 8.14 -20.32 10.59
C ARG A 786 6.69 -20.53 10.13
N HIS A 787 5.88 -19.48 10.22
CA HIS A 787 4.72 -19.35 9.35
C HIS A 787 5.09 -19.76 7.92
N GLY A 788 4.35 -20.70 7.34
CA GLY A 788 4.52 -21.10 5.94
C GLY A 788 4.05 -22.51 5.63
N MET A 789 2.73 -22.71 5.56
CA MET A 789 2.02 -23.04 4.31
C MET A 789 0.63 -22.44 4.37
#